data_AF-A0A954HK78-F1
#
_entry.id   AF-A0A954HK78-F1
#
_cell.length_a   1.000
_cell.length_b   1.000
_cell.length_c   1.000
_cell.angle_alpha   90.00
_cell.angle_beta   90.00
_cell.angle_gamma   90.00
#
_symmetry.space_group_name_H-M   'P 1'
#
loop_
_entity.id
_entity.type
_entity.pdbx_description
1 polymer ?
#
loop_
_entity_poly.entity_id
_entity_poly.type
_entity_poly.pdbx_seq_one_letter_code
_entity_poly.pdbx_strand_id
1 'polypeptide(L)'
;MTAVRPTSKLLSVFSVAAVVLLICSVAFAEDVDYLKEVKPVLRERCFACHGGLKQEADLRLDTAEFIRQGAAGGNAILNSDDVAASELLRRIQSQDELDRMPPEGERLTAEQVQLVEKWIAQGAKGPENEAPEENPRDHWSFKRPLRPEVPGGGMGNPIDAFIRAKQQELGVVPQPPAAKLMWLRRVTIDLTGLPPTLEDQQAFLADDSDSKDAHEKVVDRLLESPQYGERWGRHWMDVWRYSDWWGLGAEVRNSQKHIWHWRDWIVESLNEDKGYDQMVREMLAADELYPENLDQLRATGFLARHYFKFNRTTWLDGSIEHTSKAFLGLTFNCAKCHDHKYDPVSQEEYYRFRAIFEPYQLRTDFVAGELDVNNGGIPRAFDCNLDIKTFRHIRGDDRNPDSTEMEPGIPAVLANDTWNVQPVDLPPVAWNPGVRPEVVETHLAAARKNIEQAQQELSRQRQVLEQVQKRSQEVSGKAEKTFLVDDDFAKENPDVWTIGDGEWEYRDGKLLQQRAGAQRAVLELKQAPPADFEATLKFITTGGDRWKSIGILFDSAENNEVLAYLSAVSGGSKSQVSYLKNGQQVYPPEAAQARKVTEGEPHELKLLVRGQLINVQVDGEHSLAYQLPIDRRPAGLKLIAFDAKVEFHKFSLRQLTAADVLVEPSKSQPMLPKTVEEAELLVNIAEQVVTLRNAELVSIEARATADQIRYSETDDADTADAISAAAKAYAESQLASAQTEVLRARLEVMRAEEAKRGEAEKKLTAAEGAVKAAEEKLTSPGTDYPLLAGAYKTLES
;
A
#
# COMPACT_ATOMS: atom_id res chain seq x y z
N MET A 1 -42.38 -59.62 88.79
CA MET A 1 -43.68 -59.99 89.40
C MET A 1 -44.72 -60.07 88.29
N THR A 2 -45.42 -61.21 88.19
CA THR A 2 -46.74 -61.45 87.56
C THR A 2 -46.96 -60.92 86.13
N ALA A 3 -46.84 -61.75 85.08
CA ALA A 3 -47.87 -62.67 84.53
C ALA A 3 -49.15 -61.93 84.11
N VAL A 4 -49.62 -61.99 82.84
CA VAL A 4 -50.49 -63.06 82.30
C VAL A 4 -50.55 -62.99 80.75
N ARG A 5 -50.54 -64.15 80.07
CA ARG A 5 -50.93 -64.40 78.65
C ARG A 5 -52.40 -64.93 78.62
N PRO A 6 -53.00 -65.31 77.47
CA PRO A 6 -53.34 -64.62 76.22
C PRO A 6 -54.87 -64.78 75.91
N THR A 7 -55.39 -64.32 74.76
CA THR A 7 -56.42 -65.07 73.98
C THR A 7 -56.70 -64.46 72.60
N SER A 8 -57.11 -65.35 71.71
CA SER A 8 -57.36 -65.30 70.27
C SER A 8 -58.29 -64.21 69.73
N LYS A 9 -58.00 -63.75 68.50
CA LYS A 9 -58.84 -64.04 67.31
C LYS A 9 -58.13 -63.60 66.01
N LEU A 10 -57.84 -64.59 65.17
CA LEU A 10 -57.53 -64.44 63.75
C LEU A 10 -58.80 -64.03 62.96
N LEU A 11 -58.54 -63.52 61.76
CA LEU A 11 -59.46 -63.25 60.64
C LEU A 11 -60.29 -61.96 60.74
N SER A 12 -59.77 -60.89 60.11
CA SER A 12 -60.51 -59.93 59.25
C SER A 12 -59.74 -58.59 59.07
N VAL A 13 -58.42 -58.61 58.87
CA VAL A 13 -57.64 -57.38 58.56
C VAL A 13 -56.59 -57.67 57.49
N PHE A 14 -57.04 -58.05 56.29
CA PHE A 14 -56.17 -58.13 55.10
C PHE A 14 -56.78 -57.51 53.84
N SER A 15 -57.80 -56.63 54.00
CA SER A 15 -58.42 -55.91 52.86
C SER A 15 -58.63 -54.41 53.09
N VAL A 16 -58.05 -53.80 54.12
CA VAL A 16 -58.14 -52.33 54.34
C VAL A 16 -56.78 -51.63 54.30
N ALA A 17 -55.65 -52.36 54.45
CA ALA A 17 -54.31 -51.77 54.38
C ALA A 17 -53.76 -51.59 52.96
N ALA A 18 -54.39 -52.18 51.93
CA ALA A 18 -53.98 -52.03 50.53
C ALA A 18 -54.74 -50.92 49.77
N VAL A 19 -55.78 -50.33 50.36
CA VAL A 19 -56.57 -49.23 49.76
C VAL A 19 -56.18 -47.86 50.33
N VAL A 20 -55.54 -47.81 51.50
CA VAL A 20 -55.04 -46.55 52.10
C VAL A 20 -53.61 -46.19 51.64
N LEU A 21 -52.89 -47.13 51.02
CA LEU A 21 -51.55 -46.89 50.45
C LEU A 21 -51.55 -46.64 48.93
N LEU A 22 -52.71 -46.37 48.33
CA LEU A 22 -52.87 -46.09 46.89
C LEU A 22 -53.52 -44.73 46.58
N ILE A 23 -53.54 -43.77 47.52
CA ILE A 23 -54.20 -42.44 47.33
C ILE A 23 -53.28 -41.23 47.64
N CYS A 24 -51.97 -41.40 47.89
CA CYS A 24 -51.10 -40.24 48.17
C CYS A 24 -49.74 -40.26 47.44
N SER A 25 -49.79 -40.60 46.15
CA SER A 25 -48.79 -40.11 45.19
C SER A 25 -49.48 -39.26 44.13
N VAL A 26 -50.20 -38.23 44.57
CA VAL A 26 -50.30 -37.04 43.72
C VAL A 26 -48.90 -36.44 43.78
N ALA A 27 -48.06 -36.78 42.79
CA ALA A 27 -46.88 -36.00 42.53
C ALA A 27 -47.37 -34.57 42.30
N PHE A 28 -47.19 -33.69 43.30
CA PHE A 28 -47.28 -32.26 43.06
C PHE A 28 -46.20 -31.96 42.04
N ALA A 29 -46.61 -31.84 40.78
CA ALA A 29 -45.74 -31.35 39.73
C ALA A 29 -45.30 -29.96 40.18
N GLU A 30 -44.01 -29.80 40.48
CA GLU A 30 -43.42 -28.55 40.96
C GLU A 30 -43.82 -27.40 40.03
N ASP A 31 -44.33 -26.29 40.57
CA ASP A 31 -44.78 -25.18 39.73
C ASP A 31 -43.61 -24.60 38.92
N VAL A 32 -43.88 -24.23 37.66
CA VAL A 32 -42.83 -23.65 36.81
C VAL A 32 -42.52 -22.23 37.30
N ASP A 33 -41.24 -21.95 37.51
CA ASP A 33 -40.78 -20.60 37.86
C ASP A 33 -40.71 -19.74 36.59
N TYR A 34 -41.73 -18.92 36.37
CA TYR A 34 -41.79 -18.05 35.19
C TYR A 34 -40.52 -17.20 35.00
N LEU A 35 -39.95 -16.63 36.07
CA LEU A 35 -38.79 -15.74 35.95
C LEU A 35 -37.49 -16.48 35.62
N LYS A 36 -37.33 -17.71 36.12
CA LYS A 36 -36.10 -18.49 35.94
C LYS A 36 -36.15 -19.47 34.76
N GLU A 37 -37.33 -19.97 34.42
CA GLU A 37 -37.48 -21.09 33.47
C GLU A 37 -38.19 -20.68 32.17
N VAL A 38 -39.20 -19.81 32.22
CA VAL A 38 -40.01 -19.46 31.03
C VAL A 38 -39.58 -18.15 30.39
N LYS A 39 -39.43 -17.08 31.19
CA LYS A 39 -39.05 -15.76 30.70
C LYS A 39 -37.70 -15.77 29.96
N PRO A 40 -36.67 -16.53 30.38
CA PRO A 40 -35.43 -16.66 29.60
C PRO A 40 -35.67 -17.29 28.22
N VAL A 41 -36.55 -18.29 28.11
CA VAL A 41 -36.91 -18.92 26.82
C VAL A 41 -37.62 -17.93 25.92
N LEU A 42 -38.62 -17.20 26.45
CA LEU A 42 -39.33 -16.17 25.69
C LEU A 42 -38.39 -15.03 25.27
N ARG A 43 -37.47 -14.62 26.15
CA ARG A 43 -36.45 -13.61 25.83
C ARG A 43 -35.54 -14.06 24.69
N GLU A 44 -35.10 -15.31 24.73
CA GLU A 44 -34.19 -15.86 23.72
C GLU A 44 -34.89 -16.11 22.37
N ARG A 45 -36.16 -16.50 22.39
CA ARG A 45 -36.87 -17.01 21.19
C ARG A 45 -37.94 -16.09 20.64
N CYS A 46 -38.45 -15.12 21.41
CA CYS A 46 -39.64 -14.36 21.06
C CYS A 46 -39.46 -12.84 21.06
N PHE A 47 -38.59 -12.27 21.92
CA PHE A 47 -38.51 -10.81 22.09
C PHE A 47 -37.99 -10.07 20.86
N ALA A 48 -37.19 -10.73 20.01
CA ALA A 48 -36.69 -10.13 18.78
C ALA A 48 -37.81 -9.68 17.82
N CYS A 49 -38.95 -10.40 17.81
CA CYS A 49 -40.11 -10.09 16.97
C CYS A 49 -41.29 -9.50 17.77
N HIS A 50 -41.36 -9.75 19.07
CA HIS A 50 -42.50 -9.42 19.93
C HIS A 50 -42.08 -8.70 21.23
N GLY A 51 -41.04 -7.86 21.18
CA GLY A 51 -40.48 -7.12 22.32
C GLY A 51 -40.68 -5.61 22.20
N GLY A 52 -39.86 -4.83 22.92
CA GLY A 52 -39.94 -3.36 22.90
C GLY A 52 -39.62 -2.74 21.53
N LEU A 53 -38.76 -3.42 20.74
CA LEU A 53 -38.24 -2.90 19.47
C LEU A 53 -39.17 -3.16 18.27
N LYS A 54 -39.75 -4.37 18.23
CA LYS A 54 -40.61 -4.87 17.16
C LYS A 54 -41.81 -5.60 17.77
N GLN A 55 -43.00 -5.37 17.21
CA GLN A 55 -44.27 -5.91 17.68
C GLN A 55 -45.00 -6.55 16.49
N GLU A 56 -44.46 -7.67 15.99
CA GLU A 56 -45.10 -8.38 14.89
C GLU A 56 -46.52 -8.82 15.29
N ALA A 57 -47.47 -8.59 14.38
CA ALA A 57 -48.90 -8.75 14.62
C ALA A 57 -49.43 -7.96 15.84
N ASP A 58 -48.80 -6.82 16.18
CA ASP A 58 -49.13 -5.98 17.33
C ASP A 58 -49.12 -6.74 18.66
N LEU A 59 -48.20 -7.72 18.80
CA LEU A 59 -48.09 -8.60 19.95
C LEU A 59 -46.81 -8.34 20.76
N ARG A 60 -46.95 -8.34 22.08
CA ARG A 60 -45.86 -8.23 23.06
C ARG A 60 -45.76 -9.49 23.92
N LEU A 61 -44.58 -10.10 23.97
CA LEU A 61 -44.31 -11.35 24.69
C LEU A 61 -43.29 -11.18 25.83
N ASP A 62 -42.96 -9.95 26.19
CA ASP A 62 -41.92 -9.60 27.16
C ASP A 62 -42.39 -9.45 28.61
N THR A 63 -43.71 -9.44 28.82
CA THR A 63 -44.35 -9.55 30.13
C THR A 63 -45.47 -10.59 30.11
N ALA A 64 -45.69 -11.26 31.24
CA ALA A 64 -46.79 -12.21 31.39
C ALA A 64 -48.16 -11.54 31.20
N GLU A 65 -48.29 -10.26 31.55
CA GLU A 65 -49.50 -9.50 31.34
C GLU A 65 -49.81 -9.31 29.84
N PHE A 66 -48.84 -8.87 29.05
CA PHE A 66 -49.05 -8.68 27.61
C PHE A 66 -49.33 -9.99 26.88
N ILE A 67 -48.69 -11.09 27.26
CA ILE A 67 -48.97 -12.41 26.68
C ILE A 67 -50.43 -12.81 26.93
N ARG A 68 -50.96 -12.55 28.14
CA ARG A 68 -52.37 -12.83 28.47
C ARG A 68 -53.34 -11.89 27.77
N GLN A 69 -52.95 -10.64 27.53
CA GLN A 69 -53.77 -9.66 26.78
C GLN A 69 -53.86 -10.03 25.28
N GLY A 70 -52.80 -10.62 24.71
CA GLY A 70 -52.73 -11.01 23.30
C GLY A 70 -52.42 -9.85 22.36
N ALA A 71 -52.70 -10.04 21.06
CA ALA A 71 -52.46 -9.02 20.04
C ALA A 71 -53.47 -7.87 20.12
N ALA A 72 -53.12 -6.70 19.57
CA ALA A 72 -54.04 -5.56 19.49
C ALA A 72 -55.39 -5.97 18.85
N GLY A 73 -56.50 -5.52 19.45
CA GLY A 73 -57.85 -5.91 19.05
C GLY A 73 -58.45 -7.10 19.82
N GLY A 74 -57.73 -7.67 20.79
CA GLY A 74 -58.27 -8.66 21.73
C GLY A 74 -58.18 -10.12 21.25
N ASN A 75 -57.31 -10.40 20.28
CA ASN A 75 -57.05 -11.75 19.83
C ASN A 75 -56.21 -12.49 20.88
N ALA A 76 -56.87 -13.27 21.73
CA ALA A 76 -56.22 -14.09 22.74
C ALA A 76 -55.32 -15.14 22.06
N ILE A 77 -54.05 -15.18 22.46
CA ILE A 77 -53.06 -16.17 21.97
C ILE A 77 -52.90 -17.35 22.94
N LEU A 78 -53.47 -17.21 24.14
CA LEU A 78 -53.53 -18.22 25.18
C LEU A 78 -54.99 -18.64 25.38
N ASN A 79 -55.20 -19.94 25.57
CA ASN A 79 -56.46 -20.50 25.99
C ASN A 79 -56.23 -21.29 27.28
N SER A 80 -56.74 -20.78 28.41
CA SER A 80 -56.58 -21.41 29.71
C SER A 80 -57.53 -22.59 29.93
N ASP A 81 -58.64 -22.64 29.19
CA ASP A 81 -59.63 -23.72 29.29
C ASP A 81 -59.24 -24.93 28.42
N ASP A 82 -58.51 -24.68 27.33
CA ASP A 82 -57.88 -25.68 26.48
C ASP A 82 -56.48 -25.21 26.07
N VAL A 83 -55.49 -25.63 26.85
CA VAL A 83 -54.07 -25.26 26.65
C VAL A 83 -53.62 -25.63 25.24
N ALA A 84 -54.01 -26.81 24.73
CA ALA A 84 -53.61 -27.28 23.40
C ALA A 84 -54.19 -26.44 22.25
N ALA A 85 -55.28 -25.70 22.50
CA ALA A 85 -55.86 -24.74 21.57
C ALA A 85 -55.20 -23.35 21.61
N SER A 86 -54.17 -23.14 22.44
CA SER A 86 -53.42 -21.88 22.48
C SER A 86 -52.63 -21.66 21.19
N GLU A 87 -52.85 -20.52 20.54
CA GLU A 87 -52.13 -20.14 19.32
C GLU A 87 -50.62 -20.07 19.54
N LEU A 88 -50.17 -19.60 20.72
CA LEU A 88 -48.75 -19.58 21.07
C LEU A 88 -48.14 -20.99 21.02
N LEU A 89 -48.82 -22.00 21.58
CA LEU A 89 -48.33 -23.39 21.56
C LEU A 89 -48.34 -23.98 20.15
N ARG A 90 -49.41 -23.73 19.39
CA ARG A 90 -49.53 -24.16 17.99
C ARG A 90 -48.35 -23.65 17.15
N ARG A 91 -48.01 -22.37 17.30
CA ARG A 91 -46.92 -21.71 16.57
C ARG A 91 -45.54 -22.24 16.94
N ILE A 92 -45.24 -22.42 18.24
CA ILE A 92 -43.91 -22.94 18.65
C ILE A 92 -43.73 -24.44 18.36
N GLN A 93 -44.81 -25.19 18.18
CA GLN A 93 -44.80 -26.62 17.82
C GLN A 93 -44.86 -26.88 16.30
N SER A 94 -45.22 -25.87 15.50
CA SER A 94 -45.43 -26.02 14.06
C SER A 94 -44.16 -26.48 13.34
N GLN A 95 -44.34 -27.41 12.40
CA GLN A 95 -43.26 -27.95 11.57
C GLN A 95 -43.09 -27.18 10.26
N ASP A 96 -44.09 -26.39 9.87
CA ASP A 96 -44.08 -25.55 8.68
C ASP A 96 -43.20 -24.31 8.93
N GLU A 97 -42.22 -24.08 8.06
CA GLU A 97 -41.26 -22.98 8.18
C GLU A 97 -41.92 -21.60 8.07
N LEU A 98 -43.06 -21.49 7.37
CA LEU A 98 -43.80 -20.23 7.20
C LEU A 98 -44.76 -19.93 8.36
N ASP A 99 -45.07 -20.92 9.19
CA ASP A 99 -46.06 -20.81 10.26
C ASP A 99 -45.44 -20.96 11.66
N ARG A 100 -44.26 -21.58 11.78
CA ARG A 100 -43.53 -21.77 13.05
C ARG A 100 -43.02 -20.46 13.64
N MET A 101 -42.92 -20.44 14.97
CA MET A 101 -42.26 -19.37 15.72
C MET A 101 -41.12 -19.94 16.61
N PRO A 102 -39.91 -19.34 16.58
CA PRO A 102 -39.52 -18.22 15.73
C PRO A 102 -39.38 -18.65 14.25
N PRO A 103 -39.67 -17.74 13.29
CA PRO A 103 -39.60 -18.06 11.86
C PRO A 103 -38.15 -18.33 11.45
N GLU A 104 -37.23 -17.54 12.00
CA GLU A 104 -35.78 -17.67 11.83
C GLU A 104 -35.10 -18.08 13.14
N GLY A 105 -33.95 -18.78 13.04
CA GLY A 105 -33.23 -19.29 14.21
C GLY A 105 -33.63 -20.71 14.63
N GLU A 106 -33.12 -21.13 15.78
CA GLU A 106 -33.40 -22.47 16.31
C GLU A 106 -34.80 -22.55 16.92
N ARG A 107 -35.40 -23.72 16.79
CA ARG A 107 -36.68 -24.05 17.44
C ARG A 107 -36.50 -24.12 18.95
N LEU A 108 -37.60 -23.96 19.66
CA LEU A 108 -37.65 -24.37 21.05
C LEU A 108 -37.42 -25.88 21.14
N THR A 109 -36.60 -26.30 22.09
CA THR A 109 -36.42 -27.71 22.43
C THR A 109 -37.72 -28.29 22.98
N ALA A 110 -37.85 -29.62 22.98
CA ALA A 110 -39.03 -30.28 23.52
C ALA A 110 -39.27 -29.91 24.99
N GLU A 111 -38.19 -29.76 25.77
CA GLU A 111 -38.21 -29.34 27.16
C GLU A 111 -38.69 -27.89 27.31
N GLN A 112 -38.22 -26.97 26.45
CA GLN A 112 -38.67 -25.58 26.44
C GLN A 112 -40.15 -25.45 26.07
N VAL A 113 -40.63 -26.25 25.10
CA VAL A 113 -42.06 -26.29 24.74
C VAL A 113 -42.89 -26.78 25.93
N GLN A 114 -42.46 -27.84 26.62
CA GLN A 114 -43.15 -28.36 27.81
C GLN A 114 -43.19 -27.33 28.96
N LEU A 115 -42.12 -26.55 29.16
CA LEU A 115 -42.11 -25.48 30.15
C LEU A 115 -43.17 -24.41 29.84
N VAL A 116 -43.25 -23.97 28.59
CA VAL A 116 -44.26 -22.99 28.15
C VAL A 116 -45.67 -23.56 28.29
N GLU A 117 -45.90 -24.81 27.87
CA GLU A 117 -47.19 -25.50 27.98
C GLU A 117 -47.67 -25.59 29.44
N LYS A 118 -46.79 -26.03 30.34
CA LYS A 118 -47.11 -26.15 31.77
C LYS A 118 -47.36 -24.79 32.40
N TRP A 119 -46.59 -23.76 32.05
CA TRP A 119 -46.82 -22.40 32.52
C TRP A 119 -48.18 -21.84 32.06
N ILE A 120 -48.59 -22.10 30.82
CA ILE A 120 -49.93 -21.73 30.31
C ILE A 120 -51.02 -22.47 31.11
N ALA A 121 -50.86 -23.77 31.35
CA ALA A 121 -51.78 -24.57 32.17
C ALA A 121 -51.92 -24.05 33.61
N GLN A 122 -50.88 -23.38 34.14
CA GLN A 122 -50.88 -22.74 35.46
C GLN A 122 -51.47 -21.31 35.46
N GLY A 123 -52.07 -20.89 34.35
CA GLY A 123 -52.69 -19.58 34.17
C GLY A 123 -51.73 -18.50 33.71
N ALA A 124 -50.56 -18.87 33.19
CA ALA A 124 -49.56 -17.98 32.59
C ALA A 124 -49.20 -16.78 33.50
N LYS A 125 -49.01 -17.04 34.80
CA LYS A 125 -48.79 -16.00 35.83
C LYS A 125 -47.38 -15.43 35.74
N GLY A 126 -47.26 -14.14 36.08
CA GLY A 126 -46.00 -13.42 36.28
C GLY A 126 -46.12 -12.43 37.44
N PRO A 127 -45.05 -11.70 37.78
CA PRO A 127 -45.07 -10.68 38.85
C PRO A 127 -46.06 -9.55 38.57
N GLU A 128 -46.71 -8.99 39.60
CA GLU A 128 -47.72 -7.92 39.45
C GLU A 128 -47.16 -6.61 38.87
N ASN A 129 -45.85 -6.34 39.05
CA ASN A 129 -45.20 -5.11 38.58
C ASN A 129 -44.07 -5.44 37.59
N GLU A 130 -44.29 -6.40 36.72
CA GLU A 130 -43.35 -6.72 35.67
C GLU A 130 -43.26 -5.59 34.64
N ALA A 131 -42.13 -4.89 34.63
CA ALA A 131 -41.89 -3.83 33.65
C ALA A 131 -41.61 -4.44 32.27
N PRO A 132 -42.27 -3.94 31.21
CA PRO A 132 -41.94 -4.32 29.84
C PRO A 132 -40.58 -3.75 29.41
N GLU A 133 -40.02 -4.30 28.34
CA GLU A 133 -38.88 -3.69 27.67
C GLU A 133 -39.23 -2.27 27.21
N GLU A 134 -38.39 -1.31 27.62
CA GLU A 134 -38.46 0.06 27.14
C GLU A 134 -38.30 0.07 25.62
N ASN A 135 -38.99 0.99 24.96
CA ASN A 135 -38.78 1.20 23.53
C ASN A 135 -37.38 1.79 23.32
N PRO A 136 -36.47 1.12 22.58
CA PRO A 136 -35.12 1.64 22.38
C PRO A 136 -35.09 3.05 21.77
N ARG A 137 -36.12 3.43 21.01
CA ARG A 137 -36.27 4.79 20.45
C ARG A 137 -36.41 5.89 21.51
N ASP A 138 -36.84 5.54 22.72
CA ASP A 138 -36.98 6.47 23.83
C ASP A 138 -35.70 6.68 24.64
N HIS A 139 -34.63 5.94 24.32
CA HIS A 139 -33.34 6.06 24.99
C HIS A 139 -32.76 7.48 24.81
N TRP A 140 -32.13 8.01 25.86
CA TRP A 140 -31.67 9.41 25.90
C TRP A 140 -30.68 9.76 24.78
N SER A 141 -29.90 8.78 24.29
CA SER A 141 -28.91 8.98 23.23
C SER A 141 -29.54 9.26 21.86
N PHE A 142 -30.81 8.90 21.66
CA PHE A 142 -31.56 9.17 20.44
C PHE A 142 -32.41 10.44 20.54
N LYS A 143 -32.43 11.08 21.72
CA LYS A 143 -33.15 12.33 21.93
C LYS A 143 -32.21 13.49 21.66
N ARG A 144 -32.70 14.47 20.89
CA ARG A 144 -31.96 15.70 20.62
C ARG A 144 -31.59 16.37 21.96
N PRO A 145 -30.29 16.61 22.23
CA PRO A 145 -29.89 17.30 23.45
C PRO A 145 -30.41 18.74 23.43
N LEU A 146 -31.08 19.15 24.51
CA LEU A 146 -31.52 20.52 24.72
C LEU A 146 -30.54 21.20 25.67
N ARG A 147 -30.20 22.46 25.41
CA ARG A 147 -29.32 23.24 26.28
C ARG A 147 -30.01 23.44 27.64
N PRO A 148 -29.49 22.89 28.74
CA PRO A 148 -30.09 23.06 30.06
C PRO A 148 -29.84 24.46 30.62
N GLU A 149 -30.70 24.91 31.53
CA GLU A 149 -30.43 26.11 32.32
C GLU A 149 -29.25 25.87 33.27
N VAL A 150 -28.35 26.86 33.38
CA VAL A 150 -27.15 26.76 34.21
C VAL A 150 -27.50 27.06 35.68
N PRO A 151 -27.23 26.14 36.63
CA PRO A 151 -27.50 26.37 38.05
C PRO A 151 -26.82 27.64 38.56
N GLY A 152 -27.54 28.44 39.36
CA GLY A 152 -26.99 29.63 40.00
C GLY A 152 -26.71 30.82 39.08
N GLY A 153 -27.27 30.85 37.86
CA GLY A 153 -27.25 32.04 36.99
C GLY A 153 -25.96 32.25 36.18
N GLY A 154 -25.09 31.24 36.07
CA GLY A 154 -24.00 31.24 35.09
C GLY A 154 -22.77 32.11 35.43
N MET A 155 -22.55 32.49 36.68
CA MET A 155 -21.26 33.11 37.07
C MET A 155 -20.13 32.06 37.04
N GLY A 156 -19.09 32.33 36.25
CA GLY A 156 -17.92 31.45 36.09
C GLY A 156 -18.09 30.42 34.97
N ASN A 157 -17.30 29.33 34.99
CA ASN A 157 -17.44 28.25 34.02
C ASN A 157 -18.77 27.48 34.27
N PRO A 158 -19.65 27.33 33.27
CA PRO A 158 -20.92 26.62 33.42
C PRO A 158 -20.79 25.18 33.89
N ILE A 159 -19.73 24.48 33.49
CA ILE A 159 -19.48 23.08 33.89
C ILE A 159 -19.32 23.00 35.41
N ASP A 160 -18.57 23.92 36.00
CA ASP A 160 -18.37 23.95 37.45
C ASP A 160 -19.68 24.22 38.19
N ALA A 161 -20.60 25.00 37.61
CA ALA A 161 -21.90 25.25 38.21
C ALA A 161 -22.74 23.96 38.31
N PHE A 162 -22.77 23.16 37.25
CA PHE A 162 -23.43 21.84 37.27
C PHE A 162 -22.77 20.88 38.26
N ILE A 163 -21.43 20.81 38.28
CA ILE A 163 -20.69 19.95 39.21
C ILE A 163 -20.97 20.36 40.66
N ARG A 164 -20.90 21.67 40.99
CA ARG A 164 -21.18 22.19 42.34
C ARG A 164 -22.61 21.89 42.78
N ALA A 165 -23.59 22.08 41.91
CA ALA A 165 -24.98 21.78 42.23
C ALA A 165 -25.14 20.30 42.63
N LYS A 166 -24.52 19.38 41.87
CA LYS A 166 -24.57 17.94 42.19
C LYS A 166 -23.79 17.58 43.45
N GLN A 167 -22.63 18.21 43.69
CA GLN A 167 -21.87 18.04 44.93
C GLN A 167 -22.66 18.46 46.15
N GLN A 168 -23.38 19.59 46.08
CA GLN A 168 -24.24 20.07 47.16
C GLN A 168 -25.40 19.10 47.43
N GLU A 169 -26.06 18.61 46.38
CA GLU A 169 -27.12 17.60 46.48
C GLU A 169 -26.63 16.33 47.18
N LEU A 170 -25.42 15.87 46.85
CA LEU A 170 -24.83 14.63 47.37
C LEU A 170 -24.05 14.83 48.68
N GLY A 171 -23.91 16.07 49.19
CA GLY A 171 -23.11 16.37 50.38
C GLY A 171 -21.61 16.11 50.23
N VAL A 172 -21.07 16.19 49.00
CA VAL A 172 -19.66 15.91 48.69
C VAL A 172 -18.84 17.20 48.68
N VAL A 173 -17.70 17.20 49.36
CA VAL A 173 -16.77 18.34 49.40
C VAL A 173 -15.57 18.08 48.48
N PRO A 174 -15.21 18.99 47.57
CA PRO A 174 -14.06 18.83 46.69
C PRO A 174 -12.73 18.89 47.46
N GLN A 175 -11.71 18.21 46.93
CA GLN A 175 -10.33 18.31 47.40
C GLN A 175 -9.74 19.69 47.07
N PRO A 176 -8.72 20.16 47.81
CA PRO A 176 -8.03 21.41 47.48
C PRO A 176 -7.38 21.35 46.09
N PRO A 177 -7.19 22.51 45.42
CA PRO A 177 -6.47 22.58 44.15
C PRO A 177 -5.07 21.97 44.20
N ALA A 178 -4.63 21.42 43.08
CA ALA A 178 -3.28 20.87 42.96
C ALA A 178 -2.21 21.96 43.12
N ALA A 179 -1.04 21.60 43.69
CA ALA A 179 0.10 22.51 43.76
C ALA A 179 0.54 22.96 42.35
N LYS A 180 1.01 24.21 42.21
CA LYS A 180 1.32 24.88 40.93
C LYS A 180 2.11 23.99 39.95
N LEU A 181 3.23 23.41 40.38
CA LEU A 181 4.05 22.51 39.54
C LEU A 181 3.39 21.16 39.22
N MET A 182 2.54 20.65 40.12
CA MET A 182 1.77 19.43 39.86
C MET A 182 0.66 19.66 38.84
N TRP A 183 0.00 20.82 38.92
CA TRP A 183 -0.96 21.24 37.90
C TRP A 183 -0.26 21.39 36.54
N LEU A 184 0.85 22.15 36.47
CA LEU A 184 1.62 22.35 35.24
C LEU A 184 2.03 21.01 34.61
N ARG A 185 2.59 20.09 35.42
CA ARG A 185 2.99 18.77 34.91
C ARG A 185 1.82 17.99 34.32
N ARG A 186 0.64 18.02 34.95
CA ARG A 186 -0.54 17.29 34.47
C ARG A 186 -1.04 17.89 33.15
N VAL A 187 -1.28 19.19 33.11
CA VAL A 187 -1.83 19.85 31.92
C VAL A 187 -0.89 19.74 30.72
N THR A 188 0.43 19.86 30.91
CA THR A 188 1.40 19.71 29.82
C THR A 188 1.42 18.29 29.27
N ILE A 189 1.43 17.27 30.14
CA ILE A 189 1.38 15.86 29.70
C ILE A 189 0.05 15.52 29.04
N ASP A 190 -1.06 16.04 29.56
CA ASP A 190 -2.39 15.76 29.02
C ASP A 190 -2.55 16.37 27.62
N LEU A 191 -2.14 17.64 27.43
CA LEU A 191 -2.29 18.34 26.15
C LEU A 191 -1.24 17.93 25.11
N THR A 192 0.02 17.74 25.50
CA THR A 192 1.14 17.55 24.54
C THR A 192 1.78 16.17 24.61
N GLY A 193 1.47 15.36 25.63
CA GLY A 193 2.14 14.08 25.88
C GLY A 193 3.56 14.20 26.46
N LEU A 194 4.06 15.42 26.68
CA LEU A 194 5.41 15.69 27.16
C LEU A 194 5.40 16.34 28.55
N PRO A 195 6.44 16.16 29.37
CA PRO A 195 6.59 16.92 30.62
C PRO A 195 6.99 18.39 30.35
N PRO A 196 6.65 19.33 31.25
CA PRO A 196 7.04 20.73 31.09
C PRO A 196 8.56 20.90 31.20
N THR A 197 9.11 21.83 30.43
CA THR A 197 10.56 22.12 30.47
C THR A 197 10.94 22.82 31.78
N LEU A 198 12.25 22.93 32.07
CA LEU A 198 12.70 23.71 33.22
C LEU A 198 12.34 25.21 33.07
N GLU A 199 12.42 25.73 31.86
CA GLU A 199 12.05 27.10 31.54
C GLU A 199 10.55 27.34 31.77
N ASP A 200 9.70 26.41 31.34
CA ASP A 200 8.25 26.46 31.59
C ASP A 200 7.94 26.51 33.08
N GLN A 201 8.63 25.68 33.88
CA GLN A 201 8.45 25.63 35.32
C GLN A 201 8.85 26.96 35.98
N GLN A 202 9.99 27.53 35.57
CA GLN A 202 10.47 28.80 36.09
C GLN A 202 9.55 29.96 35.70
N ALA A 203 9.14 30.02 34.43
CA ALA A 203 8.22 31.03 33.92
C ALA A 203 6.87 30.96 34.64
N PHE A 204 6.29 29.76 34.78
CA PHE A 204 5.02 29.60 35.47
C PHE A 204 5.13 29.94 36.95
N LEU A 205 6.20 29.53 37.64
CA LEU A 205 6.41 29.90 39.05
C LEU A 205 6.53 31.42 39.26
N ALA A 206 7.20 32.11 38.35
CA ALA A 206 7.42 33.56 38.39
C ALA A 206 6.21 34.40 37.92
N ASP A 207 5.19 33.79 37.31
CA ASP A 207 3.98 34.52 36.93
C ASP A 207 3.12 34.80 38.18
N ASP A 208 3.11 36.07 38.58
CA ASP A 208 2.37 36.66 39.69
C ASP A 208 1.03 37.29 39.26
N SER A 209 0.59 37.10 38.00
CA SER A 209 -0.73 37.54 37.57
C SER A 209 -1.85 36.79 38.32
N ASP A 210 -3.11 37.22 38.15
CA ASP A 210 -4.25 36.47 38.71
C ASP A 210 -4.10 34.99 38.32
N SER A 211 -4.28 34.08 39.30
CA SER A 211 -4.11 32.65 39.08
C SER A 211 -4.88 32.18 37.85
N LYS A 212 -6.04 32.77 37.52
CA LYS A 212 -6.79 32.40 36.32
C LYS A 212 -6.02 32.75 35.03
N ASP A 213 -5.51 33.97 34.94
CA ASP A 213 -4.76 34.48 33.79
C ASP A 213 -3.45 33.70 33.58
N ALA A 214 -2.73 33.36 34.65
CA ALA A 214 -1.52 32.55 34.57
C ALA A 214 -1.77 31.12 34.04
N HIS A 215 -2.92 30.51 34.38
CA HIS A 215 -3.27 29.16 33.88
C HIS A 215 -3.72 29.20 32.41
N GLU A 216 -4.48 30.22 32.00
CA GLU A 216 -4.92 30.40 30.61
C GLU A 216 -3.74 30.55 29.66
N LYS A 217 -2.75 31.41 29.99
CA LYS A 217 -1.51 31.55 29.18
C LYS A 217 -0.76 30.23 28.97
N VAL A 218 -0.72 29.37 30.00
CA VAL A 218 -0.07 28.05 29.89
C VAL A 218 -0.86 27.16 28.93
N VAL A 219 -2.20 27.13 29.06
CA VAL A 219 -3.06 26.31 28.20
C VAL A 219 -2.99 26.79 26.76
N ASP A 220 -3.11 28.09 26.50
CA ASP A 220 -3.05 28.67 25.15
C ASP A 220 -1.74 28.28 24.46
N ARG A 221 -0.61 28.48 25.14
CA ARG A 221 0.71 28.09 24.64
C ARG A 221 0.81 26.58 24.33
N LEU A 222 0.19 25.73 25.14
CA LEU A 222 0.20 24.28 24.92
C LEU A 222 -0.70 23.87 23.75
N LEU A 223 -1.83 24.54 23.55
CA LEU A 223 -2.73 24.32 22.42
C LEU A 223 -2.11 24.81 21.09
N GLU A 224 -1.35 25.91 21.13
CA GLU A 224 -0.56 26.41 19.98
C GLU A 224 0.66 25.55 19.63
N SER A 225 1.02 24.59 20.50
CA SER A 225 2.19 23.72 20.31
C SER A 225 1.88 22.64 19.26
N PRO A 226 2.76 22.37 18.27
CA PRO A 226 2.53 21.31 17.28
C PRO A 226 2.27 19.92 17.88
N GLN A 227 2.84 19.66 19.07
CA GLN A 227 2.69 18.42 19.83
C GLN A 227 1.26 18.20 20.33
N TYR A 228 0.41 19.24 20.40
CA TYR A 228 -1.00 19.08 20.74
C TYR A 228 -1.71 18.22 19.70
N GLY A 229 -1.60 18.57 18.41
CA GLY A 229 -2.16 17.80 17.30
C GLY A 229 -1.54 16.40 17.19
N GLU A 230 -0.24 16.24 17.43
CA GLU A 230 0.41 14.91 17.44
C GLU A 230 -0.15 14.02 18.55
N ARG A 231 -0.33 14.59 19.75
CA ARG A 231 -0.85 13.89 20.93
C ARG A 231 -2.31 13.48 20.73
N TRP A 232 -3.16 14.44 20.37
CA TRP A 232 -4.60 14.22 20.21
C TRP A 232 -4.96 13.48 18.93
N GLY A 233 -4.17 13.68 17.86
CA GLY A 233 -4.32 12.97 16.60
C GLY A 233 -4.25 11.45 16.81
N ARG A 234 -3.37 10.97 17.70
CA ARG A 234 -3.31 9.55 18.07
C ARG A 234 -4.64 9.01 18.61
N HIS A 235 -5.32 9.76 19.46
CA HIS A 235 -6.60 9.34 20.04
C HIS A 235 -7.71 9.30 18.98
N TRP A 236 -7.75 10.29 18.09
CA TRP A 236 -8.71 10.33 17.00
C TRP A 236 -8.44 9.27 15.93
N MET A 237 -7.17 8.98 15.65
CA MET A 237 -6.76 7.89 14.79
C MET A 237 -7.24 6.52 15.29
N ASP A 238 -7.33 6.30 16.61
CA ASP A 238 -7.92 5.07 17.16
C ASP A 238 -9.43 4.99 16.85
N VAL A 239 -10.16 6.10 16.96
CA VAL A 239 -11.61 6.19 16.68
C VAL A 239 -11.91 6.02 15.19
N TRP A 240 -11.20 6.76 14.34
CA TRP A 240 -11.37 6.72 12.89
C TRP A 240 -10.71 5.52 12.24
N ARG A 241 -10.01 4.70 13.04
CA ARG A 241 -9.19 3.58 12.59
C ARG A 241 -8.24 4.03 11.50
N TYR A 242 -7.22 4.80 11.86
CA TYR A 242 -6.05 4.93 11.01
C TYR A 242 -5.20 3.66 11.07
N SER A 243 -4.61 3.29 9.93
CA SER A 243 -3.45 2.41 9.84
C SER A 243 -2.83 2.63 8.48
N ASP A 244 -1.53 2.36 8.36
CA ASP A 244 -0.93 2.29 7.05
C ASP A 244 -1.51 1.14 6.23
N TRP A 245 -1.34 1.24 4.92
CA TRP A 245 -1.76 0.24 3.95
C TRP A 245 -0.93 -1.04 4.06
N TRP A 246 -1.48 -2.14 3.56
CA TRP A 246 -0.77 -3.41 3.50
C TRP A 246 -1.09 -4.18 2.22
N GLY A 247 -0.12 -4.98 1.78
CA GLY A 247 -0.11 -5.65 0.48
C GLY A 247 0.81 -6.87 0.41
N LEU A 248 0.85 -7.51 -0.76
CA LEU A 248 1.81 -8.57 -1.10
C LEU A 248 2.55 -8.21 -2.39
N GLY A 249 3.87 -8.09 -2.32
CA GLY A 249 4.67 -7.61 -3.46
C GLY A 249 4.26 -6.19 -3.86
N ALA A 250 3.90 -6.00 -5.14
CA ALA A 250 3.41 -4.72 -5.65
C ALA A 250 1.90 -4.49 -5.42
N GLU A 251 1.15 -5.50 -4.96
CA GLU A 251 -0.29 -5.41 -4.77
C GLU A 251 -0.68 -4.70 -3.47
N VAL A 252 -1.56 -3.71 -3.55
CA VAL A 252 -2.27 -3.18 -2.39
C VAL A 252 -3.50 -4.06 -2.13
N ARG A 253 -3.72 -4.51 -0.89
CA ARG A 253 -4.84 -5.40 -0.53
C ARG A 253 -5.83 -4.76 0.42
N ASN A 254 -5.33 -3.98 1.38
CA ASN A 254 -6.13 -3.24 2.36
C ASN A 254 -5.69 -1.78 2.38
N SER A 255 -6.66 -0.86 2.46
CA SER A 255 -6.43 0.60 2.44
C SER A 255 -5.76 1.07 1.13
N GLN A 256 -5.07 2.21 1.12
CA GLN A 256 -4.39 2.77 -0.06
C GLN A 256 -2.98 3.25 0.26
N LYS A 257 -2.11 3.19 -0.76
CA LYS A 257 -0.78 3.80 -0.68
C LYS A 257 -0.90 5.26 -0.27
N HIS A 258 0.10 5.74 0.46
CA HIS A 258 0.19 7.13 0.92
C HIS A 258 -0.97 7.63 1.78
N ILE A 259 -1.72 6.73 2.44
CA ILE A 259 -2.76 7.12 3.41
C ILE A 259 -2.21 7.95 4.60
N TRP A 260 -0.89 8.00 4.79
CA TRP A 260 -0.26 8.92 5.74
C TRP A 260 -0.58 10.40 5.49
N HIS A 261 -0.96 10.78 4.27
CA HIS A 261 -1.52 12.10 3.97
C HIS A 261 -2.73 12.43 4.85
N TRP A 262 -3.57 11.44 5.12
CA TRP A 262 -4.72 11.59 6.02
C TRP A 262 -4.30 11.72 7.49
N ARG A 263 -3.29 10.96 7.95
CA ARG A 263 -2.70 11.14 9.29
C ARG A 263 -2.22 12.57 9.48
N ASP A 264 -1.50 13.10 8.50
CA ASP A 264 -0.95 14.45 8.58
C ASP A 264 -2.08 15.48 8.58
N TRP A 265 -3.11 15.31 7.72
CA TRP A 265 -4.33 16.12 7.77
C TRP A 265 -5.04 16.08 9.14
N ILE A 266 -5.08 14.94 9.84
CA ILE A 266 -5.66 14.83 11.19
C ILE A 266 -4.90 15.73 12.17
N VAL A 267 -3.57 15.61 12.18
CA VAL A 267 -2.70 16.37 13.10
C VAL A 267 -2.78 17.87 12.82
N GLU A 268 -2.70 18.24 11.53
CA GLU A 268 -2.81 19.63 11.08
C GLU A 268 -4.18 20.22 11.44
N SER A 269 -5.27 19.50 11.17
CA SER A 269 -6.63 19.97 11.49
C SER A 269 -6.83 20.23 12.99
N LEU A 270 -6.21 19.44 13.86
CA LEU A 270 -6.27 19.66 15.31
C LEU A 270 -5.46 20.88 15.75
N ASN A 271 -4.28 21.08 15.18
CA ASN A 271 -3.44 22.25 15.46
C ASN A 271 -4.04 23.55 14.93
N GLU A 272 -4.82 23.48 13.85
CA GLU A 272 -5.56 24.62 13.29
C GLU A 272 -6.89 24.91 14.00
N ASP A 273 -7.24 24.14 15.05
CA ASP A 273 -8.53 24.19 15.74
C ASP A 273 -9.73 24.07 14.77
N LYS A 274 -9.61 23.16 13.78
CA LYS A 274 -10.68 22.91 12.81
C LYS A 274 -11.90 22.35 13.53
N GLY A 275 -13.07 22.95 13.26
CA GLY A 275 -14.34 22.49 13.80
C GLY A 275 -14.60 21.01 13.51
N TYR A 276 -15.02 20.26 14.53
CA TYR A 276 -15.25 18.81 14.40
C TYR A 276 -16.29 18.48 13.32
N ASP A 277 -17.33 19.29 13.18
CA ASP A 277 -18.35 19.15 12.14
C ASP A 277 -17.76 19.29 10.73
N GLN A 278 -16.77 20.17 10.56
CA GLN A 278 -16.04 20.36 9.31
C GLN A 278 -15.12 19.18 9.03
N MET A 279 -14.41 18.66 10.05
CA MET A 279 -13.59 17.44 9.91
C MET A 279 -14.42 16.24 9.45
N VAL A 280 -15.62 16.04 10.03
CA VAL A 280 -16.54 14.97 9.62
C VAL A 280 -16.97 15.14 8.16
N ARG A 281 -17.35 16.36 7.76
CA ARG A 281 -17.73 16.67 6.38
C ARG A 281 -16.59 16.42 5.39
N GLU A 282 -15.36 16.85 5.70
CA GLU A 282 -14.19 16.60 4.86
C GLU A 282 -13.87 15.11 4.72
N MET A 283 -13.93 14.33 5.80
CA MET A 283 -13.64 12.89 5.76
C MET A 283 -14.62 12.09 4.89
N LEU A 284 -15.87 12.56 4.77
CA LEU A 284 -16.93 11.88 4.02
C LEU A 284 -17.15 12.44 2.61
N ALA A 285 -16.85 13.71 2.36
CA ALA A 285 -17.24 14.41 1.13
C ALA A 285 -16.28 15.53 0.71
N ALA A 286 -14.99 15.52 1.11
CA ALA A 286 -14.06 16.55 0.64
C ALA A 286 -13.89 16.56 -0.89
N ASP A 287 -14.10 15.43 -1.57
CA ASP A 287 -14.06 15.34 -3.02
C ASP A 287 -15.19 16.10 -3.72
N GLU A 288 -16.31 16.31 -3.03
CA GLU A 288 -17.45 17.10 -3.50
C GLU A 288 -17.43 18.54 -2.97
N LEU A 289 -17.08 18.72 -1.69
CA LEU A 289 -17.07 20.03 -1.03
C LEU A 289 -15.86 20.88 -1.43
N TYR A 290 -14.72 20.24 -1.68
CA TYR A 290 -13.45 20.89 -1.98
C TYR A 290 -12.70 20.19 -3.14
N PRO A 291 -13.34 20.01 -4.30
CA PRO A 291 -12.86 19.18 -5.40
C PRO A 291 -11.48 19.58 -5.97
N GLU A 292 -11.09 20.83 -5.76
CA GLU A 292 -9.86 21.46 -6.27
C GLU A 292 -8.78 21.62 -5.17
N ASN A 293 -9.09 21.37 -3.90
CA ASN A 293 -8.18 21.59 -2.79
C ASN A 293 -7.49 20.28 -2.36
N LEU A 294 -6.29 20.02 -2.90
CA LEU A 294 -5.51 18.82 -2.58
C LEU A 294 -5.26 18.63 -1.08
N ASP A 295 -5.10 19.71 -0.31
CA ASP A 295 -4.83 19.62 1.13
C ASP A 295 -6.04 19.06 1.89
N GLN A 296 -7.27 19.43 1.49
CA GLN A 296 -8.51 18.94 2.09
C GLN A 296 -8.90 17.56 1.55
N LEU A 297 -8.58 17.24 0.30
CA LEU A 297 -8.86 15.93 -0.29
C LEU A 297 -8.19 14.78 0.46
N ARG A 298 -7.09 15.05 1.18
CA ARG A 298 -6.43 14.09 2.09
C ARG A 298 -7.37 13.53 3.15
N ALA A 299 -8.41 14.28 3.55
CA ALA A 299 -9.40 13.85 4.54
C ALA A 299 -10.16 12.58 4.10
N THR A 300 -10.40 12.42 2.79
CA THR A 300 -11.06 11.21 2.23
C THR A 300 -10.23 9.94 2.41
N GLY A 301 -9.02 10.03 2.96
CA GLY A 301 -8.29 8.89 3.49
C GLY A 301 -9.09 8.07 4.50
N PHE A 302 -10.07 8.66 5.19
CA PHE A 302 -11.06 7.93 6.00
C PHE A 302 -11.80 6.87 5.17
N LEU A 303 -12.35 7.22 4.01
CA LEU A 303 -13.00 6.27 3.10
C LEU A 303 -11.97 5.33 2.45
N ALA A 304 -10.80 5.88 2.06
CA ALA A 304 -9.73 5.10 1.45
C ALA A 304 -9.21 3.98 2.36
N ARG A 305 -9.28 4.17 3.69
CA ARG A 305 -8.91 3.16 4.68
C ARG A 305 -9.68 1.86 4.54
N HIS A 306 -10.95 1.94 4.14
CA HIS A 306 -11.83 0.78 4.07
C HIS A 306 -11.62 -0.09 2.85
N TYR A 307 -10.85 0.39 1.86
CA TYR A 307 -10.59 -0.35 0.63
C TYR A 307 -10.15 -1.78 0.88
N PHE A 308 -10.76 -2.69 0.14
CA PHE A 308 -10.39 -4.09 0.10
C PHE A 308 -10.47 -4.62 -1.33
N LYS A 309 -9.33 -5.10 -1.85
CA LYS A 309 -9.18 -5.48 -3.26
C LYS A 309 -10.14 -6.59 -3.70
N PHE A 310 -10.37 -7.59 -2.84
CA PHE A 310 -10.93 -8.89 -3.26
C PHE A 310 -12.46 -8.98 -3.21
N ASN A 311 -13.14 -8.07 -2.50
CA ASN A 311 -14.59 -8.13 -2.36
C ASN A 311 -15.16 -6.75 -2.00
N ARG A 312 -15.92 -6.18 -2.94
CA ARG A 312 -16.57 -4.87 -2.81
C ARG A 312 -17.56 -4.82 -1.65
N THR A 313 -18.32 -5.88 -1.40
CA THR A 313 -19.26 -5.96 -0.27
C THR A 313 -18.54 -5.78 1.07
N THR A 314 -17.44 -6.50 1.29
CA THR A 314 -16.63 -6.43 2.51
C THR A 314 -16.03 -5.03 2.71
N TRP A 315 -15.63 -4.39 1.62
CA TRP A 315 -15.21 -2.99 1.65
C TRP A 315 -16.35 -2.07 2.10
N LEU A 316 -17.53 -2.18 1.47
CA LEU A 316 -18.68 -1.36 1.82
C LEU A 316 -19.18 -1.58 3.25
N ASP A 317 -19.24 -2.84 3.71
CA ASP A 317 -19.53 -3.19 5.09
C ASP A 317 -18.58 -2.47 6.05
N GLY A 318 -17.29 -2.42 5.69
CA GLY A 318 -16.28 -1.65 6.42
C GLY A 318 -16.58 -0.15 6.47
N SER A 319 -17.01 0.44 5.37
CA SER A 319 -17.35 1.87 5.28
C SER A 319 -18.57 2.21 6.14
N ILE A 320 -19.61 1.38 6.08
CA ILE A 320 -20.85 1.53 6.84
C ILE A 320 -20.60 1.41 8.35
N GLU A 321 -19.95 0.31 8.77
CA GLU A 321 -19.75 0.02 10.18
C GLU A 321 -18.87 1.07 10.87
N HIS A 322 -17.82 1.55 10.20
CA HIS A 322 -16.88 2.49 10.81
C HIS A 322 -17.35 3.93 10.74
N THR A 323 -18.10 4.33 9.70
CA THR A 323 -18.82 5.61 9.71
C THR A 323 -19.81 5.65 10.88
N SER A 324 -20.59 4.57 11.05
CA SER A 324 -21.58 4.46 12.13
C SER A 324 -20.94 4.50 13.51
N LYS A 325 -19.84 3.77 13.73
CA LYS A 325 -19.12 3.79 15.00
C LYS A 325 -18.46 5.13 15.30
N ALA A 326 -17.79 5.72 14.30
CA ALA A 326 -17.00 6.92 14.48
C ALA A 326 -17.87 8.15 14.75
N PHE A 327 -19.00 8.28 14.04
CA PHE A 327 -19.78 9.52 14.04
C PHE A 327 -21.16 9.38 14.69
N LEU A 328 -21.76 8.19 14.66
CA LEU A 328 -23.09 7.95 15.24
C LEU A 328 -23.02 7.24 16.60
N GLY A 329 -21.88 6.64 16.94
CA GLY A 329 -21.71 5.85 18.16
C GLY A 329 -22.52 4.53 18.14
N LEU A 330 -22.87 4.03 16.94
CA LEU A 330 -23.72 2.85 16.74
C LEU A 330 -22.99 1.74 15.98
N THR A 331 -23.38 0.49 16.26
CA THR A 331 -22.93 -0.68 15.49
C THR A 331 -23.99 -1.09 14.48
N PHE A 332 -23.61 -1.27 13.22
CA PHE A 332 -24.54 -1.61 12.13
C PHE A 332 -24.36 -3.03 11.61
N ASN A 333 -23.24 -3.69 11.92
CA ASN A 333 -22.92 -5.05 11.43
C ASN A 333 -24.04 -6.09 11.60
N CYS A 334 -24.79 -6.06 12.71
CA CYS A 334 -25.92 -6.98 12.89
C CYS A 334 -27.05 -6.70 11.89
N ALA A 335 -27.32 -5.41 11.62
CA ALA A 335 -28.36 -4.93 10.72
C ALA A 335 -28.18 -5.42 9.27
N LYS A 336 -26.96 -5.83 8.89
CA LYS A 336 -26.67 -6.43 7.57
C LYS A 336 -27.53 -7.66 7.28
N CYS A 337 -27.69 -8.54 8.26
CA CYS A 337 -28.31 -9.86 8.07
C CYS A 337 -29.77 -9.90 8.55
N HIS A 338 -30.12 -9.12 9.58
CA HIS A 338 -31.44 -9.03 10.20
C HIS A 338 -31.55 -7.70 10.95
N ASP A 339 -32.74 -7.29 11.40
CA ASP A 339 -32.90 -6.06 12.21
C ASP A 339 -31.95 -6.02 13.42
N HIS A 340 -31.38 -4.86 13.77
CA HIS A 340 -30.42 -4.77 14.85
C HIS A 340 -31.04 -5.25 16.18
N LYS A 341 -30.27 -6.00 16.98
CA LYS A 341 -30.80 -6.72 18.15
C LYS A 341 -31.31 -5.78 19.27
N TYR A 342 -30.67 -4.62 19.43
CA TYR A 342 -30.92 -3.71 20.56
C TYR A 342 -31.24 -2.28 20.14
N ASP A 343 -30.75 -1.88 18.97
CA ASP A 343 -30.84 -0.50 18.51
C ASP A 343 -31.95 -0.42 17.46
N PRO A 344 -32.66 0.71 17.35
CA PRO A 344 -33.76 0.87 16.42
C PRO A 344 -33.27 1.14 14.99
N VAL A 345 -32.53 0.17 14.44
CA VAL A 345 -32.02 0.15 13.06
C VAL A 345 -32.47 -1.16 12.41
N SER A 346 -33.35 -1.06 11.42
CA SER A 346 -33.81 -2.19 10.63
C SER A 346 -32.77 -2.64 9.59
N GLN A 347 -32.93 -3.86 9.07
CA GLN A 347 -32.11 -4.32 7.96
C GLN A 347 -32.30 -3.45 6.71
N GLU A 348 -33.51 -3.01 6.43
CA GLU A 348 -33.77 -2.12 5.29
C GLU A 348 -32.95 -0.83 5.41
N GLU A 349 -32.97 -0.19 6.58
CA GLU A 349 -32.18 1.03 6.84
C GLU A 349 -30.68 0.81 6.71
N TYR A 350 -30.15 -0.39 7.00
CA TYR A 350 -28.75 -0.72 6.72
C TYR A 350 -28.42 -0.60 5.22
N TYR A 351 -29.24 -1.19 4.35
CA TYR A 351 -28.99 -1.15 2.91
C TYR A 351 -29.30 0.22 2.30
N ARG A 352 -30.23 0.99 2.87
CA ARG A 352 -30.43 2.40 2.52
C ARG A 352 -29.21 3.26 2.87
N PHE A 353 -28.59 3.01 4.02
CA PHE A 353 -27.36 3.70 4.41
C PHE A 353 -26.17 3.26 3.54
N ARG A 354 -26.09 1.97 3.20
CA ARG A 354 -25.14 1.44 2.23
C ARG A 354 -25.24 2.15 0.87
N ALA A 355 -26.45 2.42 0.40
CA ALA A 355 -26.66 3.02 -0.92
C ALA A 355 -26.01 4.41 -1.08
N ILE A 356 -25.74 5.12 0.03
CA ILE A 356 -24.95 6.38 0.03
C ILE A 356 -23.51 6.12 -0.44
N PHE A 357 -22.94 4.96 -0.11
CA PHE A 357 -21.54 4.60 -0.37
C PHE A 357 -21.36 3.71 -1.62
N GLU A 358 -22.43 3.22 -2.21
CA GLU A 358 -22.34 2.31 -3.35
C GLU A 358 -21.62 2.93 -4.57
N PRO A 359 -21.83 4.22 -4.93
CA PRO A 359 -21.20 4.85 -6.10
C PRO A 359 -19.70 5.08 -5.98
N TYR A 360 -19.19 5.27 -4.75
CA TYR A 360 -17.82 5.73 -4.54
C TYR A 360 -16.77 4.66 -4.84
N GLN A 361 -15.63 5.13 -5.30
CA GLN A 361 -14.44 4.36 -5.62
C GLN A 361 -13.21 5.17 -5.24
N LEU A 362 -12.03 4.59 -5.38
CA LEU A 362 -10.77 5.23 -5.04
C LEU A 362 -9.89 5.38 -6.26
N ARG A 363 -9.12 6.45 -6.24
CA ARG A 363 -8.02 6.69 -7.15
C ARG A 363 -6.88 7.34 -6.39
N THR A 364 -5.68 7.27 -6.95
CA THR A 364 -4.52 8.00 -6.44
C THR A 364 -4.18 9.12 -7.39
N ASP A 365 -4.33 10.37 -6.92
CA ASP A 365 -4.07 11.58 -7.69
C ASP A 365 -2.56 11.88 -7.73
N PHE A 366 -2.11 12.43 -8.85
CA PHE A 366 -0.73 12.90 -9.01
C PHE A 366 -0.49 14.11 -8.11
N VAL A 367 0.75 14.28 -7.69
CA VAL A 367 1.22 15.49 -6.98
C VAL A 367 2.10 16.31 -7.92
N ALA A 368 2.13 17.62 -7.72
CA ALA A 368 2.86 18.52 -8.61
C ALA A 368 4.35 18.12 -8.72
N GLY A 369 4.85 18.00 -9.95
CA GLY A 369 6.24 17.62 -10.24
C GLY A 369 6.51 16.11 -10.27
N GLU A 370 5.50 15.26 -10.06
CA GLU A 370 5.64 13.81 -10.02
C GLU A 370 4.56 13.09 -10.85
N LEU A 371 4.99 12.23 -11.78
CA LEU A 371 4.10 11.43 -12.64
C LEU A 371 3.90 10.00 -12.12
N ASP A 372 4.74 9.55 -11.19
CA ASP A 372 4.60 8.26 -10.53
C ASP A 372 3.84 8.40 -9.22
N VAL A 373 2.60 7.91 -9.19
CA VAL A 373 1.76 7.92 -7.98
C VAL A 373 2.36 7.16 -6.80
N ASN A 374 3.35 6.29 -7.02
CA ASN A 374 4.07 5.62 -5.94
C ASN A 374 5.01 6.55 -5.16
N ASN A 375 5.25 7.77 -5.67
CA ASN A 375 6.08 8.78 -5.04
C ASN A 375 5.21 9.87 -4.39
N GLY A 376 4.35 9.46 -3.45
CA GLY A 376 3.60 10.41 -2.63
C GLY A 376 2.26 10.85 -3.20
N GLY A 377 1.68 10.10 -4.14
CA GLY A 377 0.34 10.37 -4.66
C GLY A 377 -0.73 10.45 -3.56
N ILE A 378 -1.83 11.15 -3.82
CA ILE A 378 -2.89 11.39 -2.81
C ILE A 378 -4.04 10.41 -3.05
N PRO A 379 -4.32 9.46 -2.13
CA PRO A 379 -5.48 8.61 -2.25
C PRO A 379 -6.75 9.43 -2.03
N ARG A 380 -7.68 9.36 -2.98
CA ARG A 380 -8.91 10.14 -3.01
C ARG A 380 -10.12 9.25 -3.24
N ALA A 381 -11.16 9.46 -2.46
CA ALA A 381 -12.51 8.97 -2.78
C ALA A 381 -13.15 9.83 -3.87
N PHE A 382 -13.90 9.18 -4.75
CA PHE A 382 -14.69 9.85 -5.78
C PHE A 382 -15.83 8.95 -6.23
N ASP A 383 -16.93 9.54 -6.66
CA ASP A 383 -18.03 8.80 -7.25
C ASP A 383 -17.73 8.35 -8.68
N CYS A 384 -17.78 7.04 -8.90
CA CYS A 384 -17.45 6.43 -10.18
C CYS A 384 -18.66 5.77 -10.85
N ASN A 385 -19.61 5.24 -10.07
CA ASN A 385 -20.74 4.46 -10.57
C ASN A 385 -22.05 5.09 -10.12
N LEU A 386 -22.38 6.28 -10.62
CA LEU A 386 -23.54 7.07 -10.18
C LEU A 386 -24.88 6.33 -10.33
N ASP A 387 -25.01 5.47 -11.33
CA ASP A 387 -26.24 4.72 -11.61
C ASP A 387 -26.31 3.34 -10.89
N ILE A 388 -25.35 3.05 -9.99
CA ILE A 388 -25.32 1.76 -9.31
C ILE A 388 -26.50 1.59 -8.36
N LYS A 389 -27.18 0.45 -8.47
CA LYS A 389 -28.34 0.12 -7.65
C LYS A 389 -27.90 -0.69 -6.44
N THR A 390 -28.52 -0.40 -5.30
CA THR A 390 -28.31 -1.17 -4.07
C THR A 390 -29.49 -2.09 -3.83
N PHE A 391 -29.22 -3.36 -3.53
CA PHE A 391 -30.23 -4.36 -3.20
C PHE A 391 -29.95 -4.96 -1.82
N ARG A 392 -31.02 -5.40 -1.13
CA ARG A 392 -30.86 -6.10 0.14
C ARG A 392 -30.30 -7.50 -0.09
N HIS A 393 -29.23 -7.85 0.61
CA HIS A 393 -28.70 -9.21 0.56
C HIS A 393 -29.45 -10.11 1.55
N ILE A 394 -30.01 -11.22 1.08
CA ILE A 394 -30.77 -12.15 1.93
C ILE A 394 -29.81 -12.75 2.95
N ARG A 395 -30.07 -12.51 4.24
CA ARG A 395 -29.20 -12.88 5.36
C ARG A 395 -27.76 -12.36 5.23
N GLY A 396 -27.57 -11.26 4.50
CA GLY A 396 -26.25 -10.66 4.26
C GLY A 396 -25.37 -11.36 3.22
N ASP A 397 -25.89 -12.36 2.48
CA ASP A 397 -25.15 -13.07 1.42
C ASP A 397 -25.22 -12.30 0.09
N ASP A 398 -24.10 -11.73 -0.33
CA ASP A 398 -23.99 -10.90 -1.54
C ASP A 398 -24.19 -11.67 -2.85
N ARG A 399 -24.16 -13.00 -2.80
CA ARG A 399 -24.49 -13.85 -3.96
C ARG A 399 -25.99 -14.05 -4.12
N ASN A 400 -26.78 -13.63 -3.14
CA ASN A 400 -28.23 -13.78 -3.13
C ASN A 400 -28.94 -12.45 -2.75
N PRO A 401 -28.78 -11.39 -3.56
CA PRO A 401 -29.58 -10.19 -3.42
C PRO A 401 -31.05 -10.48 -3.72
N ASP A 402 -31.96 -9.80 -3.02
CA ASP A 402 -33.36 -9.78 -3.42
C ASP A 402 -33.61 -8.78 -4.57
N SER A 403 -34.88 -8.58 -4.93
CA SER A 403 -35.27 -7.67 -6.01
C SER A 403 -35.66 -6.27 -5.54
N THR A 404 -35.48 -5.94 -4.26
CA THR A 404 -35.93 -4.67 -3.68
C THR A 404 -34.79 -3.66 -3.76
N GLU A 405 -34.93 -2.70 -4.67
CA GLU A 405 -33.99 -1.58 -4.81
C GLU A 405 -34.09 -0.65 -3.60
N MET A 406 -32.93 -0.25 -3.07
CA MET A 406 -32.80 0.57 -1.87
C MET A 406 -32.38 1.98 -2.24
N GLU A 407 -33.23 2.95 -1.91
CA GLU A 407 -32.90 4.37 -2.03
C GLU A 407 -31.97 4.83 -0.90
N PRO A 408 -30.98 5.69 -1.17
CA PRO A 408 -30.11 6.27 -0.15
C PRO A 408 -30.88 6.89 1.01
N GLY A 409 -30.48 6.57 2.25
CA GLY A 409 -31.12 7.11 3.45
C GLY A 409 -30.39 6.76 4.75
N ILE A 410 -30.75 7.47 5.81
CA ILE A 410 -30.23 7.26 7.17
C ILE A 410 -31.31 6.62 8.06
N PRO A 411 -30.95 5.95 9.18
CA PRO A 411 -31.95 5.41 10.10
C PRO A 411 -32.94 6.46 10.60
N ALA A 412 -34.22 6.12 10.66
CA ALA A 412 -35.30 7.02 11.02
C ALA A 412 -35.13 7.60 12.44
N VAL A 413 -34.50 6.85 13.35
CA VAL A 413 -34.21 7.32 14.72
C VAL A 413 -33.23 8.50 14.74
N LEU A 414 -32.42 8.68 13.68
CA LEU A 414 -31.45 9.77 13.53
C LEU A 414 -31.93 10.83 12.54
N ALA A 415 -33.00 10.56 11.79
CA ALA A 415 -33.52 11.46 10.78
C ALA A 415 -34.20 12.67 11.44
N ASN A 416 -33.79 13.86 11.02
CA ASN A 416 -34.60 15.07 11.21
C ASN A 416 -35.53 15.23 9.99
N ASP A 417 -36.57 16.06 10.13
CA ASP A 417 -37.52 16.28 9.05
C ASP A 417 -36.81 16.81 7.79
N THR A 418 -36.86 15.98 6.73
CA THR A 418 -36.33 16.13 5.35
C THR A 418 -34.88 15.69 5.07
N TRP A 419 -34.73 14.42 4.68
CA TRP A 419 -33.60 13.90 3.88
C TRP A 419 -33.92 14.07 2.39
N ASN A 420 -33.08 14.80 1.66
CA ASN A 420 -33.24 15.01 0.22
C ASN A 420 -31.86 14.98 -0.46
N VAL A 421 -31.63 14.00 -1.33
CA VAL A 421 -30.40 13.89 -2.10
C VAL A 421 -30.46 14.90 -3.25
N GLN A 422 -29.38 15.65 -3.45
CA GLN A 422 -29.24 16.61 -4.55
C GLN A 422 -27.95 16.34 -5.31
N PRO A 423 -27.94 16.47 -6.64
CA PRO A 423 -26.71 16.34 -7.42
C PRO A 423 -25.74 17.49 -7.07
N VAL A 424 -24.45 17.18 -7.09
CA VAL A 424 -23.38 18.16 -6.92
C VAL A 424 -22.63 18.29 -8.26
N ASP A 425 -22.63 19.49 -8.82
CA ASP A 425 -21.88 19.77 -10.05
C ASP A 425 -20.38 19.94 -9.71
N LEU A 426 -19.54 19.05 -10.25
CA LEU A 426 -18.09 19.07 -10.01
C LEU A 426 -17.34 19.71 -11.18
N PRO A 427 -16.30 20.52 -10.90
CA PRO A 427 -15.49 21.10 -11.96
C PRO A 427 -14.70 20.00 -12.70
N PRO A 428 -14.34 20.18 -13.98
CA PRO A 428 -13.63 19.19 -14.78
C PRO A 428 -12.35 18.66 -14.14
N VAL A 429 -11.59 19.51 -13.45
CA VAL A 429 -10.37 19.14 -12.73
C VAL A 429 -10.61 18.11 -11.61
N ALA A 430 -11.84 17.98 -11.12
CA ALA A 430 -12.22 17.04 -10.08
C ALA A 430 -12.32 15.62 -10.62
N TRP A 431 -13.05 15.40 -11.71
CA TRP A 431 -13.28 14.06 -12.28
C TRP A 431 -12.28 13.70 -13.40
N ASN A 432 -11.65 14.71 -14.02
CA ASN A 432 -10.53 14.57 -14.96
C ASN A 432 -9.27 15.31 -14.48
N PRO A 433 -8.54 14.77 -13.49
CA PRO A 433 -7.38 15.44 -12.88
C PRO A 433 -6.21 15.70 -13.86
N GLY A 434 -6.23 15.13 -15.06
CA GLY A 434 -5.23 15.36 -16.11
C GLY A 434 -5.21 16.79 -16.66
N VAL A 435 -6.31 17.54 -16.51
CA VAL A 435 -6.41 18.93 -16.99
C VAL A 435 -5.96 19.96 -15.95
N ARG A 436 -5.60 19.52 -14.74
CA ARG A 436 -5.07 20.40 -13.69
C ARG A 436 -3.76 21.06 -14.17
N PRO A 437 -3.61 22.39 -14.03
CA PRO A 437 -2.43 23.10 -14.55
C PRO A 437 -1.09 22.51 -14.09
N GLU A 438 -0.99 22.14 -12.82
CA GLU A 438 0.21 21.53 -12.24
C GLU A 438 0.51 20.13 -12.78
N VAL A 439 -0.52 19.35 -13.13
CA VAL A 439 -0.36 18.03 -13.75
C VAL A 439 0.09 18.19 -15.20
N VAL A 440 -0.53 19.11 -15.94
CA VAL A 440 -0.14 19.44 -17.32
C VAL A 440 1.32 19.89 -17.37
N GLU A 441 1.73 20.84 -16.52
CA GLU A 441 3.12 21.30 -16.47
C GLU A 441 4.08 20.17 -16.10
N THR A 442 3.67 19.23 -15.23
CA THR A 442 4.48 18.06 -14.89
C THR A 442 4.72 17.16 -16.11
N HIS A 443 3.70 16.91 -16.93
CA HIS A 443 3.85 16.17 -18.21
C HIS A 443 4.78 16.91 -19.18
N LEU A 444 4.62 18.23 -19.33
CA LEU A 444 5.45 19.05 -20.21
C LEU A 444 6.91 19.08 -19.76
N ALA A 445 7.16 19.25 -18.46
CA ALA A 445 8.50 19.23 -17.89
C ALA A 445 9.18 17.86 -18.10
N ALA A 446 8.44 16.76 -17.91
CA ALA A 446 8.94 15.42 -18.18
C ALA A 446 9.26 15.21 -19.67
N ALA A 447 8.39 15.69 -20.58
CA ALA A 447 8.62 15.62 -22.02
C ALA A 447 9.87 16.41 -22.45
N ARG A 448 10.04 17.64 -21.94
CA ARG A 448 11.25 18.46 -22.19
C ARG A 448 12.52 17.76 -21.71
N LYS A 449 12.50 17.18 -20.50
CA LYS A 449 13.62 16.39 -19.97
C LYS A 449 13.95 15.17 -20.84
N ASN A 450 12.93 14.49 -21.36
CA ASN A 450 13.12 13.36 -22.27
C ASN A 450 13.76 13.78 -23.60
N ILE A 451 13.44 14.97 -24.10
CA ILE A 451 14.10 15.55 -25.30
C ILE A 451 15.58 15.82 -25.01
N GLU A 452 15.91 16.45 -23.88
CA GLU A 452 17.30 16.72 -23.49
C GLU A 452 18.11 15.42 -23.38
N GLN A 453 17.54 14.38 -22.75
CA GLN A 453 18.18 13.06 -22.65
C GLN A 453 18.38 12.42 -24.04
N ALA A 454 17.39 12.52 -24.93
CA ALA A 454 17.50 12.01 -26.29
C ALA A 454 18.58 12.75 -27.10
N GLN A 455 18.72 14.07 -26.92
CA GLN A 455 19.75 14.88 -27.57
C GLN A 455 21.17 14.57 -27.05
N GLN A 456 21.31 14.34 -25.75
CA GLN A 456 22.57 13.88 -25.15
C GLN A 456 22.97 12.50 -25.71
N GLU A 457 22.01 11.58 -25.79
CA GLU A 457 22.24 10.25 -26.36
C GLU A 457 22.61 10.33 -27.85
N LEU A 458 21.93 11.17 -28.64
CA LEU A 458 22.30 11.43 -30.04
C LEU A 458 23.73 11.95 -30.16
N SER A 459 24.11 12.92 -29.33
CA SER A 459 25.47 13.46 -29.31
C SER A 459 26.50 12.38 -28.99
N ARG A 460 26.19 11.50 -28.03
CA ARG A 460 27.02 10.35 -27.68
C ARG A 460 27.16 9.36 -28.84
N GLN A 461 26.07 9.02 -29.52
CA GLN A 461 26.12 8.10 -30.66
C GLN A 461 26.91 8.65 -31.85
N ARG A 462 26.83 9.98 -32.09
CA ARG A 462 27.66 10.65 -33.12
C ARG A 462 29.15 10.58 -32.79
N GLN A 463 29.53 10.75 -31.52
CA GLN A 463 30.92 10.57 -31.08
C GLN A 463 31.39 9.12 -31.28
N VAL A 464 30.54 8.14 -30.96
CA VAL A 464 30.83 6.71 -31.18
C VAL A 464 31.03 6.43 -32.68
N LEU A 465 30.16 6.95 -33.55
CA LEU A 465 30.31 6.80 -35.00
C LEU A 465 31.64 7.37 -35.49
N GLU A 466 32.03 8.57 -35.05
CA GLU A 466 33.31 9.18 -35.42
C GLU A 466 34.50 8.32 -34.98
N GLN A 467 34.45 7.74 -33.77
CA GLN A 467 35.50 6.84 -33.27
C GLN A 467 35.60 5.55 -34.10
N VAL A 468 34.46 4.97 -34.48
CA VAL A 468 34.41 3.73 -35.29
C VAL A 468 34.92 4.00 -36.70
N GLN A 469 34.55 5.15 -37.29
CA GLN A 469 35.06 5.60 -38.59
C GLN A 469 36.58 5.82 -38.56
N LYS A 470 37.10 6.49 -37.52
CA LYS A 470 38.55 6.67 -37.32
C LYS A 470 39.27 5.32 -37.20
N ARG A 471 38.75 4.41 -36.37
CA ARG A 471 39.31 3.05 -36.21
C ARG A 471 39.28 2.26 -37.52
N SER A 472 38.22 2.38 -38.30
CA SER A 472 38.11 1.73 -39.62
C SER A 472 39.14 2.28 -40.62
N GLN A 473 39.46 3.58 -40.56
CA GLN A 473 40.50 4.21 -41.38
C GLN A 473 41.92 3.86 -40.92
N GLU A 474 42.18 3.78 -39.61
CA GLU A 474 43.48 3.42 -39.03
C GLU A 474 43.88 1.96 -39.26
N VAL A 475 42.93 1.03 -39.43
CA VAL A 475 43.22 -0.37 -39.79
C VAL A 475 43.84 -0.51 -41.19
N SER A 476 43.81 0.54 -42.03
CA SER A 476 44.54 0.58 -43.31
C SER A 476 46.01 1.00 -43.21
N GLY A 477 46.46 1.51 -42.06
CA GLY A 477 47.84 1.90 -41.80
C GLY A 477 48.40 1.15 -40.59
N LYS A 478 49.18 0.08 -40.82
CA LYS A 478 49.98 -0.53 -39.75
C LYS A 478 51.03 0.49 -39.27
N ALA A 479 50.69 1.29 -38.27
CA ALA A 479 51.68 1.92 -37.42
C ALA A 479 52.29 0.82 -36.53
N GLU A 480 53.61 0.62 -36.63
CA GLU A 480 54.34 -0.25 -35.71
C GLU A 480 54.16 0.26 -34.27
N LYS A 481 53.52 -0.55 -33.43
CA LYS A 481 53.43 -0.28 -31.99
C LYS A 481 54.82 -0.47 -31.39
N THR A 482 55.45 0.60 -30.92
CA THR A 482 56.71 0.52 -30.17
C THR A 482 56.40 0.06 -28.74
N PHE A 483 56.94 -1.10 -28.34
CA PHE A 483 56.77 -1.65 -27.00
C PHE A 483 57.89 -1.18 -26.07
N LEU A 484 57.52 -0.82 -24.83
CA LEU A 484 58.46 -0.54 -23.74
C LEU A 484 58.97 -1.83 -23.10
N VAL A 485 58.11 -2.85 -23.07
CA VAL A 485 58.45 -4.21 -22.67
C VAL A 485 57.75 -5.14 -23.66
N ASP A 486 58.48 -6.10 -24.20
CA ASP A 486 57.92 -7.24 -24.94
C ASP A 486 58.73 -8.47 -24.55
N ASP A 487 58.16 -9.30 -23.67
CA ASP A 487 58.81 -10.46 -23.08
C ASP A 487 57.96 -11.71 -23.33
N ASP A 488 58.55 -12.72 -23.95
CA ASP A 488 57.93 -14.03 -24.20
C ASP A 488 58.19 -15.04 -23.08
N PHE A 489 58.94 -14.64 -22.04
CA PHE A 489 59.36 -15.47 -20.92
C PHE A 489 60.14 -16.72 -21.35
N ALA A 490 60.75 -16.74 -22.54
CA ALA A 490 61.49 -17.90 -23.02
C ALA A 490 62.79 -18.17 -22.23
N LYS A 491 63.33 -17.13 -21.58
CA LYS A 491 64.50 -17.18 -20.70
C LYS A 491 64.38 -16.12 -19.62
N GLU A 492 65.17 -16.26 -18.55
CA GLU A 492 65.25 -15.26 -17.50
C GLU A 492 65.70 -13.89 -18.07
N ASN A 493 64.97 -12.85 -17.69
CA ASN A 493 65.21 -11.48 -18.12
C ASN A 493 65.37 -10.55 -16.90
N PRO A 494 66.52 -10.61 -16.22
CA PRO A 494 66.75 -9.90 -14.98
C PRO A 494 66.82 -8.38 -15.17
N ASP A 495 66.97 -7.88 -16.39
CA ASP A 495 66.94 -6.44 -16.66
C ASP A 495 65.51 -5.87 -16.60
N VAL A 496 64.50 -6.69 -16.85
CA VAL A 496 63.09 -6.29 -16.86
C VAL A 496 62.39 -6.64 -15.54
N TRP A 497 62.65 -7.83 -14.98
CA TRP A 497 61.86 -8.37 -13.88
C TRP A 497 62.66 -8.54 -12.59
N THR A 498 61.96 -8.39 -11.46
CA THR A 498 62.38 -8.83 -10.14
C THR A 498 61.42 -9.93 -9.69
N ILE A 499 61.95 -11.12 -9.45
CA ILE A 499 61.18 -12.25 -8.93
C ILE A 499 60.91 -12.00 -7.45
N GLY A 500 59.63 -11.85 -7.08
CA GLY A 500 59.18 -11.73 -5.70
C GLY A 500 58.69 -13.07 -5.14
N ASP A 501 57.79 -13.00 -4.16
CA ASP A 501 57.19 -14.18 -3.54
C ASP A 501 56.58 -15.12 -4.58
N GLY A 502 56.78 -16.44 -4.39
CA GLY A 502 56.28 -17.48 -5.30
C GLY A 502 57.26 -18.63 -5.47
N GLU A 503 56.86 -19.63 -6.26
CA GLU A 503 57.75 -20.69 -6.75
C GLU A 503 57.84 -20.53 -8.27
N TRP A 504 58.93 -19.91 -8.72
CA TRP A 504 59.12 -19.49 -10.10
C TRP A 504 60.16 -20.36 -10.79
N GLU A 505 59.85 -20.81 -12.00
CA GLU A 505 60.76 -21.62 -12.81
C GLU A 505 60.60 -21.29 -14.30
N TYR A 506 61.72 -21.00 -14.99
CA TYR A 506 61.75 -20.92 -16.44
C TYR A 506 61.92 -22.33 -17.02
N ARG A 507 60.96 -22.79 -17.82
CA ARG A 507 60.99 -24.13 -18.44
C ARG A 507 60.25 -24.11 -19.77
N ASP A 508 60.78 -24.80 -20.79
CA ASP A 508 60.13 -24.99 -22.09
C ASP A 508 59.65 -23.69 -22.77
N GLY A 509 60.41 -22.60 -22.62
CA GLY A 509 60.11 -21.32 -23.26
C GLY A 509 58.98 -20.52 -22.60
N LYS A 510 58.70 -20.78 -21.31
CA LYS A 510 57.68 -20.08 -20.51
C LYS A 510 58.16 -19.88 -19.07
N LEU A 511 57.52 -18.96 -18.36
CA LEU A 511 57.71 -18.78 -16.93
C LEU A 511 56.57 -19.47 -16.15
N LEU A 512 56.93 -20.45 -15.34
CA LEU A 512 56.01 -21.19 -14.49
C LEU A 512 55.97 -20.57 -13.11
N GLN A 513 54.77 -20.45 -12.57
CA GLN A 513 54.51 -20.29 -11.16
C GLN A 513 53.82 -21.57 -10.68
N GLN A 514 54.36 -22.22 -9.63
CA GLN A 514 53.87 -23.53 -9.15
C GLN A 514 53.18 -23.53 -7.78
N ARG A 515 53.14 -22.39 -7.08
CA ARG A 515 52.61 -22.27 -5.70
C ARG A 515 51.18 -21.73 -5.67
N ALA A 516 50.21 -22.59 -5.40
CA ALA A 516 48.85 -22.14 -5.03
C ALA A 516 48.76 -21.74 -3.54
N GLY A 517 47.68 -21.07 -3.14
CA GLY A 517 47.41 -20.68 -1.75
C GLY A 517 47.13 -19.19 -1.52
N ALA A 518 47.04 -18.82 -0.24
CA ALA A 518 46.53 -17.53 0.24
C ALA A 518 47.51 -16.34 0.13
N GLN A 519 48.74 -16.56 -0.33
CA GLN A 519 49.70 -15.48 -0.57
C GLN A 519 49.85 -15.25 -2.07
N ARG A 520 49.76 -13.99 -2.51
CA ARG A 520 50.01 -13.63 -3.91
C ARG A 520 51.44 -13.97 -4.27
N ALA A 521 51.63 -14.70 -5.37
CA ALA A 521 52.92 -14.72 -6.03
C ALA A 521 53.07 -13.47 -6.90
N VAL A 522 54.26 -12.90 -6.95
CA VAL A 522 54.53 -11.58 -7.55
C VAL A 522 55.76 -11.63 -8.43
N LEU A 523 55.61 -11.12 -9.66
CA LEU A 523 56.72 -10.78 -10.55
C LEU A 523 56.66 -9.28 -10.81
N GLU A 524 57.68 -8.55 -10.38
CA GLU A 524 57.68 -7.07 -10.37
C GLU A 524 58.50 -6.50 -11.52
N LEU A 525 57.91 -5.56 -12.25
CA LEU A 525 58.57 -4.82 -13.32
C LEU A 525 59.53 -3.79 -12.72
N LYS A 526 60.81 -3.82 -13.12
CA LYS A 526 61.84 -2.90 -12.61
C LYS A 526 61.63 -1.45 -13.04
N GLN A 527 61.14 -1.24 -14.26
CA GLN A 527 60.82 0.10 -14.77
C GLN A 527 59.42 0.52 -14.35
N ALA A 528 59.25 1.80 -14.02
CA ALA A 528 57.93 2.35 -13.78
C ALA A 528 57.10 2.33 -15.08
N PRO A 529 55.82 1.92 -15.03
CA PRO A 529 54.96 2.04 -16.21
C PRO A 529 54.68 3.52 -16.52
N PRO A 530 54.39 3.87 -17.79
CA PRO A 530 53.84 5.19 -18.12
C PRO A 530 52.54 5.45 -17.34
N ALA A 531 52.15 6.72 -17.18
CA ALA A 531 50.87 7.08 -16.56
C ALA A 531 49.66 6.47 -17.31
N ASP A 532 49.73 6.55 -18.64
CA ASP A 532 48.75 6.00 -19.57
C ASP A 532 49.40 4.89 -20.41
N PHE A 533 48.90 3.66 -20.29
CA PHE A 533 49.55 2.48 -20.86
C PHE A 533 48.58 1.41 -21.36
N GLU A 534 49.05 0.58 -22.28
CA GLU A 534 48.46 -0.70 -22.65
C GLU A 534 49.38 -1.81 -22.12
N ALA A 535 48.84 -2.71 -21.30
CA ALA A 535 49.51 -3.90 -20.83
C ALA A 535 48.75 -5.14 -21.29
N THR A 536 49.43 -6.09 -21.93
CA THR A 536 48.83 -7.36 -22.37
C THR A 536 49.58 -8.53 -21.75
N LEU A 537 48.84 -9.43 -21.10
CA LEU A 537 49.35 -10.62 -20.43
C LEU A 537 48.69 -11.86 -21.03
N LYS A 538 49.50 -12.81 -21.52
CA LYS A 538 49.05 -14.13 -21.99
C LYS A 538 49.50 -15.21 -21.02
N PHE A 539 48.55 -16.03 -20.59
CA PHE A 539 48.80 -17.05 -19.59
C PHE A 539 47.88 -18.27 -19.75
N ILE A 540 48.27 -19.39 -19.14
CA ILE A 540 47.44 -20.59 -18.96
C ILE A 540 47.34 -20.86 -17.46
N THR A 541 46.11 -20.91 -16.94
CA THR A 541 45.88 -21.36 -15.56
C THR A 541 45.96 -22.88 -15.52
N THR A 542 46.86 -23.44 -14.72
CA THR A 542 47.13 -24.90 -14.67
C THR A 542 46.75 -25.56 -13.35
N GLY A 543 46.31 -24.78 -12.36
CA GLY A 543 45.86 -25.30 -11.08
C GLY A 543 45.55 -24.20 -10.07
N GLY A 544 45.20 -24.62 -8.86
CA GLY A 544 44.82 -23.74 -7.74
C GLY A 544 43.56 -24.28 -7.05
N ASP A 545 43.18 -23.68 -5.91
CA ASP A 545 42.04 -24.18 -5.15
C ASP A 545 40.74 -23.48 -5.58
N ARG A 546 40.42 -22.33 -4.97
CA ARG A 546 39.11 -21.68 -5.09
C ARG A 546 39.13 -20.53 -6.08
N TRP A 547 40.14 -19.66 -6.02
CA TRP A 547 40.07 -18.34 -6.68
C TRP A 547 40.77 -18.29 -8.02
N LYS A 548 41.90 -18.98 -8.16
CA LYS A 548 42.64 -19.11 -9.42
C LYS A 548 42.75 -17.78 -10.17
N SER A 549 43.23 -16.75 -9.48
CA SER A 549 43.19 -15.38 -9.96
C SER A 549 44.54 -14.93 -10.49
N ILE A 550 44.59 -14.55 -11.77
CA ILE A 550 45.79 -14.06 -12.46
C ILE A 550 45.50 -12.63 -12.90
N GLY A 551 46.43 -11.71 -12.64
CA GLY A 551 46.17 -10.30 -12.92
C GLY A 551 47.41 -9.42 -13.06
N ILE A 552 47.12 -8.18 -13.42
CA ILE A 552 48.09 -7.08 -13.52
C ILE A 552 47.75 -6.10 -12.42
N LEU A 553 48.71 -5.87 -11.54
CA LEU A 553 48.65 -4.92 -10.45
C LEU A 553 49.51 -3.71 -10.83
N PHE A 554 48.95 -2.50 -10.71
CA PHE A 554 49.62 -1.25 -11.05
C PHE A 554 49.31 -0.17 -10.00
N ASP A 555 50.02 0.95 -10.07
CA ASP A 555 49.98 2.01 -9.06
C ASP A 555 50.30 1.50 -7.65
N SER A 556 51.20 0.50 -7.58
CA SER A 556 51.69 -0.17 -6.38
C SER A 556 52.73 0.68 -5.65
N ALA A 557 52.29 1.58 -4.77
CA ALA A 557 53.18 2.35 -3.89
C ALA A 557 52.46 2.77 -2.59
N GLU A 558 53.13 2.68 -1.44
CA GLU A 558 52.70 3.28 -0.16
C GLU A 558 51.20 3.13 0.18
N ASN A 559 50.74 1.87 0.33
CA ASN A 559 49.33 1.50 0.59
C ASN A 559 48.33 1.82 -0.54
N ASN A 560 48.82 2.01 -1.76
CA ASN A 560 48.03 2.11 -2.98
C ASN A 560 48.28 0.89 -3.87
N GLU A 561 47.22 0.33 -4.44
CA GLU A 561 47.29 -0.63 -5.53
C GLU A 561 45.98 -0.61 -6.31
N VAL A 562 46.07 -0.87 -7.61
CA VAL A 562 44.93 -1.19 -8.47
C VAL A 562 45.22 -2.53 -9.13
N LEU A 563 44.29 -3.47 -9.02
CA LEU A 563 44.42 -4.82 -9.56
C LEU A 563 43.30 -5.10 -10.55
N ALA A 564 43.67 -5.36 -11.80
CA ALA A 564 42.79 -5.93 -12.82
C ALA A 564 43.14 -7.41 -13.00
N TYR A 565 42.16 -8.30 -12.84
CA TYR A 565 42.41 -9.74 -12.84
C TYR A 565 41.29 -10.56 -13.47
N LEU A 566 41.66 -11.77 -13.90
CA LEU A 566 40.77 -12.85 -14.30
C LEU A 566 40.76 -13.93 -13.22
N SER A 567 39.58 -14.38 -12.81
CA SER A 567 39.42 -15.45 -11.84
C SER A 567 38.62 -16.62 -12.41
N ALA A 568 39.15 -17.83 -12.28
CA ALA A 568 38.52 -19.08 -12.73
C ALA A 568 37.80 -19.81 -11.57
N VAL A 569 36.81 -19.15 -10.95
CA VAL A 569 36.07 -19.69 -9.79
C VAL A 569 34.97 -20.65 -10.26
N SER A 570 34.92 -21.85 -9.66
CA SER A 570 33.80 -22.79 -9.87
C SER A 570 32.48 -22.17 -9.43
N GLY A 571 31.56 -21.91 -10.37
CA GLY A 571 30.26 -21.30 -10.13
C GLY A 571 30.14 -19.80 -10.53
N GLY A 572 31.20 -19.19 -11.07
CA GLY A 572 31.10 -17.82 -11.59
C GLY A 572 32.44 -17.14 -11.92
N SER A 573 33.14 -17.61 -12.96
CA SER A 573 34.34 -16.95 -13.50
C SER A 573 34.05 -15.51 -13.95
N LYS A 574 35.03 -14.62 -13.77
CA LYS A 574 34.86 -13.18 -14.00
C LYS A 574 36.17 -12.47 -14.30
N SER A 575 36.06 -11.33 -14.96
CA SER A 575 37.07 -10.26 -14.90
C SER A 575 36.66 -9.23 -13.88
N GLN A 576 37.60 -8.70 -13.10
CA GLN A 576 37.30 -7.70 -12.09
C GLN A 576 38.44 -6.70 -11.91
N VAL A 577 38.08 -5.44 -11.61
CA VAL A 577 39.01 -4.41 -11.12
C VAL A 577 38.75 -4.19 -9.62
N SER A 578 39.82 -4.09 -8.85
CA SER A 578 39.80 -3.78 -7.41
C SER A 578 40.89 -2.78 -7.07
N TYR A 579 40.75 -2.06 -5.97
CA TYR A 579 41.73 -1.06 -5.54
C TYR A 579 41.81 -0.95 -4.01
N LEU A 580 42.91 -0.40 -3.50
CA LEU A 580 43.04 -0.06 -2.08
C LEU A 580 42.45 1.33 -1.80
N LYS A 581 41.64 1.44 -0.75
CA LYS A 581 41.19 2.71 -0.18
C LYS A 581 41.37 2.67 1.33
N ASN A 582 42.14 3.60 1.88
CA ASN A 582 42.46 3.66 3.31
C ASN A 582 43.07 2.34 3.86
N GLY A 583 43.90 1.66 3.06
CA GLY A 583 44.53 0.40 3.44
C GLY A 583 43.61 -0.84 3.40
N GLN A 584 42.36 -0.72 2.95
CA GLN A 584 41.44 -1.84 2.75
C GLN A 584 41.17 -2.09 1.27
N GLN A 585 41.10 -3.37 0.89
CA GLN A 585 40.80 -3.77 -0.49
C GLN A 585 39.31 -3.57 -0.78
N VAL A 586 39.00 -2.82 -1.83
CA VAL A 586 37.64 -2.55 -2.30
C VAL A 586 37.37 -3.34 -3.58
N TYR A 587 36.22 -4.01 -3.63
CA TYR A 587 35.74 -4.81 -4.77
C TYR A 587 34.39 -4.24 -5.26
N PRO A 588 34.39 -3.24 -6.15
CA PRO A 588 33.16 -2.60 -6.62
C PRO A 588 32.32 -3.59 -7.46
N PRO A 589 31.01 -3.75 -7.19
CA PRO A 589 30.13 -4.60 -7.98
C PRO A 589 30.06 -4.21 -9.46
N GLU A 590 30.08 -2.91 -9.74
CA GLU A 590 30.06 -2.33 -11.09
C GLU A 590 31.37 -2.52 -11.86
N ALA A 591 32.45 -2.93 -11.18
CA ALA A 591 33.76 -3.21 -11.75
C ALA A 591 34.01 -4.71 -11.93
N ALA A 592 32.96 -5.52 -12.00
CA ALA A 592 33.01 -6.96 -12.21
C ALA A 592 32.10 -7.40 -13.37
N GLN A 593 32.60 -8.29 -14.23
CA GLN A 593 31.86 -8.85 -15.36
C GLN A 593 32.06 -10.36 -15.42
N ALA A 594 30.96 -11.11 -15.56
CA ALA A 594 31.04 -12.56 -15.77
C ALA A 594 31.74 -12.87 -17.10
N ARG A 595 32.75 -13.75 -17.06
CA ARG A 595 33.53 -14.19 -18.23
C ARG A 595 33.89 -15.65 -18.07
N LYS A 596 33.76 -16.43 -19.14
CA LYS A 596 34.21 -17.81 -19.14
C LYS A 596 35.75 -17.83 -19.11
N VAL A 597 36.32 -18.50 -18.11
CA VAL A 597 37.75 -18.76 -17.98
C VAL A 597 37.89 -20.25 -17.72
N THR A 598 38.59 -20.95 -18.60
CA THR A 598 38.74 -22.41 -18.55
C THR A 598 40.15 -22.75 -18.11
N GLU A 599 40.28 -23.65 -17.13
CA GLU A 599 41.60 -24.16 -16.73
C GLU A 599 42.21 -25.00 -17.86
N GLY A 600 43.51 -24.84 -18.10
CA GLY A 600 44.24 -25.50 -19.19
C GLY A 600 44.13 -24.82 -20.57
N GLU A 601 43.31 -23.77 -20.72
CA GLU A 601 43.20 -23.00 -21.97
C GLU A 601 44.01 -21.69 -21.90
N PRO A 602 44.57 -21.22 -23.03
CA PRO A 602 45.25 -19.93 -23.09
C PRO A 602 44.26 -18.77 -23.02
N HIS A 603 44.58 -17.81 -22.15
CA HIS A 603 43.83 -16.56 -22.00
C HIS A 603 44.72 -15.34 -22.20
N GLU A 604 44.13 -14.27 -22.76
CA GLU A 604 44.73 -12.95 -22.87
C GLU A 604 43.98 -11.95 -21.98
N LEU A 605 44.68 -11.35 -21.03
CA LEU A 605 44.22 -10.19 -20.27
C LEU A 605 44.90 -8.93 -20.81
N LYS A 606 44.14 -8.05 -21.45
CA LYS A 606 44.62 -6.75 -21.93
C LYS A 606 43.98 -5.62 -21.14
N LEU A 607 44.83 -4.72 -20.66
CA LEU A 607 44.47 -3.57 -19.85
C LEU A 607 44.87 -2.29 -20.60
N LEU A 608 43.90 -1.40 -20.83
CA LEU A 608 44.15 -0.04 -21.30
C LEU A 608 43.82 0.92 -20.16
N VAL A 609 44.77 1.79 -19.82
CA VAL A 609 44.64 2.69 -18.69
C VAL A 609 44.96 4.12 -19.14
N ARG A 610 43.99 5.04 -19.00
CA ARG A 610 44.18 6.47 -19.27
C ARG A 610 43.60 7.31 -18.14
N GLY A 611 44.44 8.03 -17.42
CA GLY A 611 44.02 8.69 -16.18
C GLY A 611 43.31 7.70 -15.25
N GLN A 612 42.15 8.06 -14.72
CA GLN A 612 41.34 7.18 -13.87
C GLN A 612 40.50 6.15 -14.65
N LEU A 613 40.47 6.20 -15.99
CA LEU A 613 39.68 5.27 -16.80
C LEU A 613 40.46 3.99 -17.08
N ILE A 614 39.85 2.86 -16.74
CA ILE A 614 40.37 1.51 -16.97
C ILE A 614 39.46 0.78 -17.96
N ASN A 615 40.05 0.16 -18.97
CA ASN A 615 39.39 -0.74 -19.90
C ASN A 615 40.04 -2.11 -19.81
N VAL A 616 39.24 -3.14 -19.55
CA VAL A 616 39.68 -4.53 -19.52
C VAL A 616 39.16 -5.24 -20.75
N GLN A 617 40.04 -5.90 -21.48
CA GLN A 617 39.72 -6.83 -22.55
C GLN A 617 40.18 -8.23 -22.18
N VAL A 618 39.37 -9.22 -22.52
CA VAL A 618 39.62 -10.64 -22.28
C VAL A 618 39.45 -11.37 -23.61
N ASP A 619 40.50 -12.06 -24.05
CA ASP A 619 40.51 -12.83 -25.29
C ASP A 619 40.10 -12.01 -26.53
N GLY A 620 40.52 -10.74 -26.57
CA GLY A 620 40.25 -9.80 -27.65
C GLY A 620 38.91 -9.07 -27.58
N GLU A 621 38.03 -9.46 -26.65
CA GLU A 621 36.73 -8.82 -26.45
C GLU A 621 36.76 -7.83 -25.28
N HIS A 622 36.06 -6.69 -25.41
CA HIS A 622 35.85 -5.77 -24.29
C HIS A 622 35.09 -6.48 -23.16
N SER A 623 35.55 -6.30 -21.93
CA SER A 623 34.98 -6.92 -20.73
C SER A 623 34.33 -5.90 -19.80
N LEU A 624 35.03 -4.83 -19.45
CA LEU A 624 34.44 -3.72 -18.69
C LEU A 624 35.25 -2.43 -18.86
N ALA A 625 34.55 -1.31 -18.72
CA ALA A 625 35.09 0.02 -18.54
C ALA A 625 34.77 0.51 -17.12
N TYR A 626 35.78 0.99 -16.40
CA TYR A 626 35.62 1.44 -15.02
C TYR A 626 36.35 2.75 -14.77
N GLN A 627 35.64 3.73 -14.24
CA GLN A 627 36.21 4.97 -13.74
C GLN A 627 36.63 4.77 -12.29
N LEU A 628 37.94 4.83 -12.02
CA LEU A 628 38.45 4.73 -10.66
C LEU A 628 37.97 5.93 -9.81
N PRO A 629 37.45 5.71 -8.60
CA PRO A 629 37.06 6.77 -7.69
C PRO A 629 38.23 7.26 -6.81
N ILE A 630 39.46 6.88 -7.15
CA ILE A 630 40.69 7.26 -6.47
C ILE A 630 41.66 7.87 -7.47
N ASP A 631 42.50 8.79 -7.00
CA ASP A 631 43.56 9.36 -7.80
C ASP A 631 44.61 8.30 -8.14
N ARG A 632 45.00 8.27 -9.41
CA ARG A 632 46.10 7.44 -9.89
C ARG A 632 47.41 7.89 -9.27
N ARG A 633 48.28 6.93 -8.96
CA ARG A 633 49.67 7.16 -8.55
C ARG A 633 50.56 6.26 -9.42
N PRO A 634 50.93 6.70 -10.63
CA PRO A 634 51.73 5.88 -11.55
C PRO A 634 53.06 5.47 -10.94
N ALA A 635 53.11 4.27 -10.36
CA ALA A 635 54.27 3.71 -9.69
C ALA A 635 54.10 2.19 -9.61
N GLY A 636 55.13 1.44 -10.01
CA GLY A 636 55.15 -0.03 -9.91
C GLY A 636 54.14 -0.75 -10.81
N LEU A 637 54.57 -1.84 -11.44
CA LEU A 637 53.70 -2.78 -12.13
C LEU A 637 54.13 -4.20 -11.77
N LYS A 638 53.17 -5.04 -11.42
CA LYS A 638 53.39 -6.42 -10.96
C LYS A 638 52.44 -7.36 -11.68
N LEU A 639 52.95 -8.51 -12.11
CA LEU A 639 52.13 -9.65 -12.48
C LEU A 639 51.89 -10.48 -11.23
N ILE A 640 50.63 -10.89 -11.02
CA ILE A 640 50.26 -11.64 -9.81
C ILE A 640 49.53 -12.93 -10.14
N ALA A 641 49.73 -13.91 -9.27
CA ALA A 641 48.92 -15.12 -9.19
C ALA A 641 48.46 -15.31 -7.74
N PHE A 642 47.16 -15.39 -7.51
CA PHE A 642 46.54 -15.63 -6.20
C PHE A 642 45.76 -16.93 -6.24
N ASP A 643 46.13 -17.86 -5.37
CA ASP A 643 45.53 -19.19 -5.32
C ASP A 643 45.51 -19.88 -6.71
N ALA A 644 46.59 -19.71 -7.47
CA ALA A 644 46.70 -20.17 -8.85
C ALA A 644 48.12 -20.71 -9.12
N LYS A 645 48.19 -21.80 -9.89
CA LYS A 645 49.37 -22.20 -10.66
C LYS A 645 49.17 -21.72 -12.09
N VAL A 646 50.22 -21.16 -12.70
CA VAL A 646 50.09 -20.47 -13.98
C VAL A 646 51.34 -20.61 -14.83
N GLU A 647 51.12 -20.71 -16.14
CA GLU A 647 52.13 -20.58 -17.17
C GLU A 647 52.02 -19.19 -17.80
N PHE A 648 53.05 -18.36 -17.66
CA PHE A 648 53.13 -17.08 -18.35
C PHE A 648 53.83 -17.25 -19.70
N HIS A 649 53.17 -16.81 -20.77
CA HIS A 649 53.62 -16.98 -22.15
C HIS A 649 54.04 -15.68 -22.82
N LYS A 650 53.46 -14.56 -22.42
CA LYS A 650 53.82 -13.26 -22.98
C LYS A 650 53.38 -12.13 -22.05
N PHE A 651 54.23 -11.13 -21.92
CA PHE A 651 53.86 -9.83 -21.41
C PHE A 651 54.33 -8.74 -22.37
N SER A 652 53.47 -7.78 -22.63
CA SER A 652 53.86 -6.57 -23.36
C SER A 652 53.29 -5.33 -22.70
N LEU A 653 54.08 -4.26 -22.69
CA LEU A 653 53.74 -2.96 -22.14
C LEU A 653 54.12 -1.90 -23.17
N ARG A 654 53.22 -0.95 -23.43
CA ARG A 654 53.50 0.24 -24.22
C ARG A 654 52.78 1.46 -23.66
N GLN A 655 53.27 2.64 -23.99
CA GLN A 655 52.56 3.88 -23.72
C GLN A 655 51.34 4.00 -24.65
N LEU A 656 50.22 4.49 -24.11
CA LEU A 656 49.08 4.88 -24.95
C LEU A 656 49.39 6.18 -25.68
N THR A 657 48.92 6.25 -26.91
CA THR A 657 48.94 7.46 -27.74
C THR A 657 47.55 8.09 -27.78
N ALA A 658 47.44 9.29 -28.33
CA ALA A 658 46.14 9.94 -28.55
C ALA A 658 45.21 9.14 -29.48
N ALA A 659 45.76 8.28 -30.35
CA ALA A 659 44.99 7.42 -31.25
C ALA A 659 44.33 6.23 -30.52
N ASP A 660 44.83 5.85 -29.35
CA ASP A 660 44.24 4.75 -28.58
C ASP A 660 42.91 5.19 -27.95
N VAL A 661 41.80 4.54 -28.31
CA VAL A 661 40.46 4.89 -27.82
C VAL A 661 40.06 3.94 -26.68
N LEU A 662 39.54 4.51 -25.58
CA LEU A 662 38.98 3.78 -24.45
C LEU A 662 37.46 4.02 -24.40
N VAL A 663 36.74 3.03 -23.87
CA VAL A 663 35.28 3.06 -23.66
C VAL A 663 34.97 3.69 -22.31
N GLU A 664 33.98 4.58 -22.26
CA GLU A 664 33.47 5.18 -21.02
C GLU A 664 32.50 4.24 -20.28
N PRO A 665 32.42 4.28 -18.93
CA PRO A 665 31.50 3.43 -18.17
C PRO A 665 30.01 3.77 -18.45
N SER A 666 29.18 2.75 -18.68
CA SER A 666 27.72 2.89 -18.86
C SER A 666 26.96 1.77 -18.12
N LYS A 667 25.78 2.10 -17.54
CA LYS A 667 24.94 1.16 -16.76
C LYS A 667 24.37 0.01 -17.60
N SER A 668 24.15 0.24 -18.88
CA SER A 668 24.03 -0.78 -19.91
C SER A 668 25.31 -0.69 -20.72
N GLN A 669 26.15 -1.71 -20.76
CA GLN A 669 27.31 -1.69 -21.64
C GLN A 669 26.76 -1.81 -23.07
N PRO A 670 26.76 -0.75 -23.90
CA PRO A 670 26.41 -0.95 -25.29
C PRO A 670 27.49 -1.87 -25.88
N MET A 671 27.07 -2.95 -26.54
CA MET A 671 27.96 -3.55 -27.53
C MET A 671 28.41 -2.41 -28.45
N LEU A 672 29.70 -2.12 -28.44
CA LEU A 672 30.29 -1.19 -29.40
C LEU A 672 29.87 -1.67 -30.79
N PRO A 673 29.35 -0.77 -31.65
CA PRO A 673 29.03 -1.15 -33.00
C PRO A 673 30.27 -1.74 -33.68
N LYS A 674 30.11 -2.93 -34.25
CA LYS A 674 31.21 -3.70 -34.85
C LYS A 674 31.60 -3.13 -36.22
N THR A 675 30.66 -2.45 -36.87
CA THR A 675 30.83 -1.86 -38.19
C THR A 675 30.42 -0.39 -38.19
N VAL A 676 30.89 0.37 -39.19
CA VAL A 676 30.44 1.75 -39.42
C VAL A 676 28.93 1.79 -39.68
N GLU A 677 28.40 0.83 -40.44
CA GLU A 677 26.96 0.69 -40.75
C GLU A 677 26.10 0.51 -39.49
N GLU A 678 26.57 -0.28 -38.52
CA GLU A 678 25.88 -0.45 -37.23
C GLU A 678 25.90 0.84 -36.41
N ALA A 679 27.03 1.57 -36.44
CA ALA A 679 27.16 2.86 -35.76
C ALA A 679 26.28 3.94 -36.40
N GLU A 680 26.17 3.97 -37.73
CA GLU A 680 25.26 4.85 -38.47
C GLU A 680 23.80 4.56 -38.13
N LEU A 681 23.42 3.28 -38.05
CA LEU A 681 22.07 2.90 -37.65
C LEU A 681 21.74 3.33 -36.22
N LEU A 682 22.69 3.23 -35.28
CA LEU A 682 22.50 3.72 -33.90
C LEU A 682 22.33 5.25 -33.84
N VAL A 683 23.05 6.01 -34.66
CA VAL A 683 22.82 7.45 -34.81
C VAL A 683 21.42 7.71 -35.36
N ASN A 684 21.01 7.01 -36.42
CA ASN A 684 19.67 7.16 -37.00
C ASN A 684 18.56 6.84 -35.98
N ILE A 685 18.75 5.80 -35.15
CA ILE A 685 17.82 5.48 -34.04
C ILE A 685 17.76 6.66 -33.07
N ALA A 686 18.91 7.20 -32.65
CA ALA A 686 18.95 8.31 -31.69
C ALA A 686 18.32 9.59 -32.28
N GLU A 687 18.54 9.89 -33.56
CA GLU A 687 17.88 11.00 -34.27
C GLU A 687 16.37 10.81 -34.31
N GLN A 688 15.91 9.60 -34.66
CA GLN A 688 14.48 9.29 -34.69
C GLN A 688 13.85 9.34 -33.29
N VAL A 689 14.58 8.94 -32.24
CA VAL A 689 14.11 9.11 -30.86
C VAL A 689 13.94 10.59 -30.52
N VAL A 690 14.85 11.48 -30.94
CA VAL A 690 14.67 12.94 -30.77
C VAL A 690 13.40 13.41 -31.51
N THR A 691 13.16 12.97 -32.74
CA THR A 691 11.93 13.27 -33.49
C THR A 691 10.68 12.83 -32.73
N LEU A 692 10.69 11.60 -32.22
CA LEU A 692 9.60 11.05 -31.40
C LEU A 692 9.36 11.88 -30.14
N ARG A 693 10.40 12.21 -29.36
CA ARG A 693 10.23 12.98 -28.11
C ARG A 693 9.68 14.39 -28.38
N ASN A 694 10.06 15.03 -29.49
CA ASN A 694 9.48 16.30 -29.90
C ASN A 694 8.00 16.15 -30.30
N ALA A 695 7.64 15.11 -31.06
CA ALA A 695 6.26 14.84 -31.44
C ALA A 695 5.37 14.52 -30.21
N GLU A 696 5.90 13.82 -29.21
CA GLU A 696 5.21 13.59 -27.93
C GLU A 696 4.96 14.90 -27.17
N LEU A 697 5.94 15.81 -27.11
CA LEU A 697 5.76 17.13 -26.48
C LEU A 697 4.61 17.90 -27.16
N VAL A 698 4.63 18.00 -28.49
CA VAL A 698 3.56 18.66 -29.27
C VAL A 698 2.22 17.97 -29.05
N SER A 699 2.20 16.63 -28.97
CA SER A 699 0.99 15.88 -28.66
C SER A 699 0.44 16.21 -27.27
N ILE A 700 1.30 16.30 -26.25
CA ILE A 700 0.90 16.65 -24.87
C ILE A 700 0.33 18.07 -24.84
N GLU A 701 0.99 19.05 -25.47
CA GLU A 701 0.53 20.44 -25.55
C GLU A 701 -0.84 20.55 -26.24
N ALA A 702 -1.00 19.88 -27.38
CA ALA A 702 -2.25 19.89 -28.13
C ALA A 702 -3.38 19.20 -27.36
N ARG A 703 -3.12 18.05 -26.73
CA ARG A 703 -4.10 17.32 -25.91
C ARG A 703 -4.51 18.11 -24.67
N ALA A 704 -3.57 18.74 -23.97
CA ALA A 704 -3.87 19.59 -22.82
C ALA A 704 -4.76 20.78 -23.22
N THR A 705 -4.42 21.44 -24.33
CA THR A 705 -5.21 22.56 -24.86
C THR A 705 -6.62 22.11 -25.24
N ALA A 706 -6.73 20.99 -25.97
CA ALA A 706 -8.01 20.46 -26.40
C ALA A 706 -8.89 20.00 -25.24
N ASP A 707 -8.32 19.37 -24.21
CA ASP A 707 -9.06 18.98 -23.00
C ASP A 707 -9.48 20.20 -22.19
N GLN A 708 -8.64 21.23 -22.05
CA GLN A 708 -9.02 22.49 -21.38
C GLN A 708 -10.19 23.17 -22.08
N ILE A 709 -10.15 23.27 -23.42
CA ILE A 709 -11.23 23.87 -24.21
C ILE A 709 -12.50 23.02 -24.13
N ARG A 710 -12.37 21.70 -24.32
CA ARG A 710 -13.50 20.75 -24.28
C ARG A 710 -14.32 20.84 -23.00
N TYR A 711 -13.66 21.14 -21.89
CA TYR A 711 -14.31 21.19 -20.58
C TYR A 711 -14.48 22.61 -20.04
N SER A 712 -14.10 23.64 -20.80
CA SER A 712 -14.52 25.02 -20.55
C SER A 712 -15.83 25.31 -21.29
N GLU A 713 -16.64 26.25 -20.77
CA GLU A 713 -17.88 26.72 -21.43
C GLU A 713 -17.58 27.59 -22.68
N THR A 714 -16.76 27.08 -23.61
CA THR A 714 -16.33 27.76 -24.86
C THR A 714 -17.15 27.32 -26.07
N ASP A 715 -17.16 28.12 -27.14
CA ASP A 715 -17.92 27.86 -28.37
C ASP A 715 -17.59 26.48 -29.01
N ASP A 716 -18.61 25.85 -29.60
CA ASP A 716 -18.52 24.49 -30.18
C ASP A 716 -17.48 24.36 -31.31
N ALA A 717 -17.23 25.44 -32.06
CA ALA A 717 -16.32 25.43 -33.21
C ALA A 717 -14.84 25.36 -32.78
N ASP A 718 -14.44 26.18 -31.81
CA ASP A 718 -13.07 26.20 -31.28
C ASP A 718 -12.73 24.85 -30.60
N THR A 719 -13.74 24.23 -29.97
CA THR A 719 -13.63 22.90 -29.37
C THR A 719 -13.34 21.82 -30.41
N ALA A 720 -14.05 21.82 -31.54
CA ALA A 720 -13.85 20.83 -32.61
C ALA A 720 -12.46 20.93 -33.25
N ASP A 721 -11.98 22.15 -33.50
CA ASP A 721 -10.66 22.40 -34.09
C ASP A 721 -9.54 21.96 -33.15
N ALA A 722 -9.63 22.28 -31.85
CA ALA A 722 -8.65 21.86 -30.86
C ALA A 722 -8.60 20.32 -30.71
N ILE A 723 -9.76 19.66 -30.68
CA ILE A 723 -9.86 18.19 -30.61
C ILE A 723 -9.21 17.55 -31.85
N SER A 724 -9.46 18.08 -33.04
CA SER A 724 -8.85 17.59 -34.27
C SER A 724 -7.33 17.77 -34.28
N ALA A 725 -6.84 18.93 -33.83
CA ALA A 725 -5.42 19.20 -33.70
C ALA A 725 -4.73 18.24 -32.72
N ALA A 726 -5.35 17.95 -31.56
CA ALA A 726 -4.85 17.00 -30.59
C ALA A 726 -4.79 15.57 -31.14
N ALA A 727 -5.85 15.11 -31.83
CA ALA A 727 -5.89 13.79 -32.46
C ALA A 727 -4.79 13.65 -33.52
N LYS A 728 -4.58 14.70 -34.33
CA LYS A 728 -3.51 14.73 -35.34
C LYS A 728 -2.11 14.70 -34.70
N ALA A 729 -1.84 15.56 -33.73
CA ALA A 729 -0.54 15.59 -33.04
C ALA A 729 -0.24 14.26 -32.33
N TYR A 730 -1.27 13.62 -31.76
CA TYR A 730 -1.14 12.28 -31.20
C TYR A 730 -0.80 11.24 -32.28
N ALA A 731 -1.50 11.24 -33.42
CA ALA A 731 -1.19 10.35 -34.54
C ALA A 731 0.24 10.55 -35.08
N GLU A 732 0.74 11.78 -35.15
CA GLU A 732 2.14 12.10 -35.52
C GLU A 732 3.14 11.49 -34.53
N SER A 733 2.87 11.57 -33.22
CA SER A 733 3.71 10.92 -32.20
C SER A 733 3.72 9.39 -32.33
N GLN A 734 2.57 8.78 -32.65
CA GLN A 734 2.47 7.33 -32.86
C GLN A 734 3.22 6.89 -34.11
N LEU A 735 3.17 7.68 -35.20
CA LEU A 735 3.96 7.41 -36.39
C LEU A 735 5.46 7.48 -36.10
N ALA A 736 5.93 8.53 -35.41
CA ALA A 736 7.33 8.65 -35.02
C ALA A 736 7.79 7.48 -34.13
N SER A 737 6.91 6.97 -33.27
CA SER A 737 7.14 5.79 -32.42
C SER A 737 7.29 4.53 -33.26
N ALA A 738 6.35 4.27 -34.17
CA ALA A 738 6.41 3.12 -35.08
C ALA A 738 7.68 3.14 -35.95
N GLN A 739 8.07 4.31 -36.46
CA GLN A 739 9.30 4.49 -37.23
C GLN A 739 10.56 4.21 -36.39
N THR A 740 10.55 4.60 -35.11
CA THR A 740 11.64 4.28 -34.16
C THR A 740 11.78 2.77 -33.99
N GLU A 741 10.67 2.05 -33.83
CA GLU A 741 10.66 0.60 -33.68
C GLU A 741 11.14 -0.14 -34.94
N VAL A 742 10.87 0.39 -36.14
CA VAL A 742 11.46 -0.15 -37.37
C VAL A 742 12.98 -0.07 -37.34
N LEU A 743 13.56 1.06 -36.93
CA LEU A 743 15.01 1.21 -36.85
C LEU A 743 15.63 0.29 -35.78
N ARG A 744 14.95 0.14 -34.64
CA ARG A 744 15.37 -0.81 -33.58
C ARG A 744 15.30 -2.26 -34.07
N ALA A 745 14.25 -2.65 -34.77
CA ALA A 745 14.12 -3.99 -35.35
C ALA A 745 15.18 -4.26 -36.44
N ARG A 746 15.55 -3.25 -37.24
CA ARG A 746 16.69 -3.35 -38.19
C ARG A 746 18.01 -3.61 -37.46
N LEU A 747 18.23 -2.96 -36.32
CA LEU A 747 19.42 -3.19 -35.50
C LEU A 747 19.42 -4.61 -34.91
N GLU A 748 18.26 -5.12 -34.50
CA GLU A 748 18.12 -6.50 -34.03
C GLU A 748 18.44 -7.51 -35.14
N VAL A 749 17.95 -7.30 -36.36
CA VAL A 749 18.30 -8.13 -37.53
C VAL A 749 19.79 -8.10 -37.82
N MET A 750 20.41 -6.91 -37.75
CA MET A 750 21.85 -6.73 -37.98
C MET A 750 22.71 -7.46 -36.93
N ARG A 751 22.24 -7.52 -35.68
CA ARG A 751 22.93 -8.17 -34.56
C ARG A 751 22.58 -9.65 -34.38
N ALA A 752 21.54 -10.14 -35.05
CA ALA A 752 21.04 -11.49 -34.86
C ALA A 752 22.05 -12.55 -35.37
N GLU A 753 22.29 -13.55 -34.53
CA GLU A 753 22.94 -14.79 -34.94
C GLU A 753 22.05 -15.54 -35.95
N GLU A 754 22.66 -16.37 -36.80
CA GLU A 754 21.97 -17.04 -37.92
C GLU A 754 20.73 -17.84 -37.48
N ALA A 755 20.77 -18.47 -36.29
CA ALA A 755 19.64 -19.21 -35.72
C ALA A 755 18.46 -18.31 -35.27
N LYS A 756 18.68 -17.02 -35.00
CA LYS A 756 17.68 -16.05 -34.51
C LYS A 756 17.26 -15.03 -35.57
N ARG A 757 17.93 -15.00 -36.72
CA ARG A 757 17.69 -14.03 -37.80
C ARG A 757 16.25 -14.04 -38.32
N GLY A 758 15.65 -15.23 -38.48
CA GLY A 758 14.25 -15.35 -38.91
C GLY A 758 13.22 -14.81 -37.90
N GLU A 759 13.54 -14.75 -36.60
CA GLU A 759 12.69 -14.10 -35.60
C GLU A 759 12.81 -12.57 -35.70
N ALA A 760 14.05 -12.06 -35.80
CA ALA A 760 14.31 -10.63 -35.93
C ALA A 760 13.69 -10.05 -37.22
N GLU A 761 13.74 -10.78 -38.35
CA GLU A 761 13.12 -10.37 -39.61
C GLU A 761 11.59 -10.29 -39.50
N LYS A 762 10.95 -11.21 -38.75
CA LYS A 762 9.51 -11.13 -38.46
C LYS A 762 9.15 -9.90 -37.64
N LYS A 763 9.95 -9.56 -36.62
CA LYS A 763 9.76 -8.33 -35.83
C LYS A 763 9.88 -7.08 -36.69
N LEU A 764 10.85 -7.06 -37.62
CA LEU A 764 11.00 -5.96 -38.57
C LEU A 764 9.77 -5.83 -39.48
N THR A 765 9.28 -6.93 -40.08
CA THR A 765 8.06 -6.90 -40.91
C THR A 765 6.84 -6.41 -40.11
N ALA A 766 6.71 -6.82 -38.84
CA ALA A 766 5.63 -6.36 -37.98
C ALA A 766 5.73 -4.85 -37.68
N ALA A 767 6.94 -4.35 -37.38
CA ALA A 767 7.18 -2.92 -37.16
C ALA A 767 6.89 -2.09 -38.43
N GLU A 768 7.27 -2.57 -39.60
CA GLU A 768 6.95 -1.92 -40.88
C GLU A 768 5.44 -1.90 -41.17
N GLY A 769 4.73 -2.96 -40.79
CA GLY A 769 3.26 -2.99 -40.82
C GLY A 769 2.63 -1.95 -39.89
N ALA A 770 3.19 -1.77 -38.68
CA ALA A 770 2.72 -0.76 -37.73
C ALA A 770 2.92 0.68 -38.22
N VAL A 771 4.01 0.96 -38.97
CA VAL A 771 4.21 2.26 -39.62
C VAL A 771 3.10 2.54 -40.63
N LYS A 772 2.76 1.58 -41.51
CA LYS A 772 1.68 1.75 -42.49
C LYS A 772 0.33 2.03 -41.81
N ALA A 773 0.03 1.30 -40.74
CA ALA A 773 -1.19 1.53 -39.96
C ALA A 773 -1.21 2.93 -39.31
N ALA A 774 -0.06 3.40 -38.81
CA ALA A 774 0.06 4.75 -38.24
C ALA A 774 -0.04 5.85 -39.31
N GLU A 775 0.51 5.64 -40.51
CA GLU A 775 0.37 6.56 -41.66
C GLU A 775 -1.09 6.66 -42.10
N GLU A 776 -1.79 5.53 -42.25
CA GLU A 776 -3.23 5.49 -42.54
C GLU A 776 -4.02 6.26 -41.48
N LYS A 777 -3.74 6.02 -40.19
CA LYS A 777 -4.39 6.75 -39.09
C LYS A 777 -4.10 8.25 -39.15
N LEU A 778 -2.90 8.67 -39.54
CA LEU A 778 -2.54 10.09 -39.68
C LEU A 778 -3.29 10.78 -40.84
N THR A 779 -3.66 10.07 -41.90
CA THR A 779 -4.48 10.64 -43.01
C THR A 779 -5.93 10.92 -42.59
N SER A 780 -6.42 10.26 -41.55
CA SER A 780 -7.77 10.43 -40.99
C SER A 780 -7.72 10.23 -39.47
N PRO A 781 -7.15 11.21 -38.73
CA PRO A 781 -6.86 11.04 -37.30
C PRO A 781 -8.14 10.86 -36.47
N GLY A 782 -9.26 11.38 -36.95
CA GLY A 782 -10.53 11.39 -36.22
C GLY A 782 -10.51 12.41 -35.09
N THR A 783 -11.17 12.08 -33.99
CA THR A 783 -11.30 12.92 -32.79
C THR A 783 -10.80 12.23 -31.52
N ASP A 784 -10.30 11.00 -31.66
CA ASP A 784 -9.85 10.17 -30.54
C ASP A 784 -8.38 10.42 -30.20
N TYR A 785 -8.13 10.75 -28.93
CA TYR A 785 -6.82 10.76 -28.31
C TYR A 785 -6.97 10.41 -26.82
N PRO A 786 -5.94 9.83 -26.17
CA PRO A 786 -6.03 9.53 -24.75
C PRO A 786 -6.04 10.83 -23.93
N LEU A 787 -6.75 10.88 -22.79
CA LEU A 787 -6.62 11.99 -21.84
C LEU A 787 -5.23 11.96 -21.19
N LEU A 788 -4.74 13.11 -20.71
CA LEU A 788 -3.55 13.12 -19.87
C LEU A 788 -3.86 12.41 -18.54
N ALA A 789 -2.95 11.53 -18.11
CA ALA A 789 -3.12 10.87 -16.82
C ALA A 789 -2.86 11.88 -15.70
N GLY A 790 -3.85 12.08 -14.82
CA GLY A 790 -3.67 12.87 -13.57
C GLY A 790 -3.97 12.09 -12.31
N ALA A 791 -4.43 10.85 -12.45
CA ALA A 791 -4.68 9.91 -11.38
C ALA A 791 -4.72 8.48 -11.93
N TYR A 792 -4.53 7.50 -11.04
CA TYR A 792 -4.80 6.10 -11.35
C TYR A 792 -5.93 5.58 -10.48
N LYS A 793 -7.00 5.11 -11.13
CA LYS A 793 -8.10 4.41 -10.45
C LYS A 793 -7.56 3.14 -9.79
N THR A 794 -7.98 2.88 -8.58
CA THR A 794 -7.65 1.65 -7.89
C THR A 794 -8.36 0.48 -8.58
N LEU A 795 -7.63 -0.61 -8.81
CA LEU A 795 -8.19 -1.82 -9.43
C LEU A 795 -9.09 -2.57 -8.44
N GLU A 796 -10.29 -2.93 -8.86
CA GLU A 796 -11.08 -4.00 -8.23
C GLU A 796 -10.77 -5.32 -8.95
N SER A 797 -10.72 -6.43 -8.21
CA SER A 797 -10.47 -7.75 -8.79
C SER A 797 -11.68 -8.38 -9.44
#